data_AF-A0A3D5XPC9-F1
#
_entry.id   AF-A0A3D5XPC9-F1
#
_cell.length_a   1.000
_cell.length_b   1.000
_cell.length_c   1.000
_cell.angle_alpha   90.00
_cell.angle_beta   90.00
_cell.angle_gamma   90.00
#
_symmetry.space_group_name_H-M   'P 1'
#
loop_
_entity.id
_entity.type
_entity.pdbx_description
1 polymer ?
#
loop_
_entity_poly.entity_id
_entity_poly.type
_entity_poly.pdbx_seq_one_letter_code
_entity_poly.pdbx_strand_id
1 'polypeptide(L)'
;MFKKIFIFICILLASTINVKALSISDFENDELFHVYSLTYDGYEEIGSFKTYKEALTSFNKNKDNYDNLSIFSNGKFYKAEYAIVTFESTPSCDYNVEFVNDIDNKGNYLNGCYGFDGAYLDTNQKGDRVKFKISGVNGWAKMDDVTIYPLQLIPNRLTKYTVINNELFHQIKQNFNNDYYGSLINLGPAPSYLQEGLEYYSYDGNYFYNDDSLWMMLDDYKNNNYNQSINKDDPYFNYYQYVSHRTLSNYDEDIVNDYIKNVLHIDSDIKSYLDLDKNSTDDTLTNSQFYEQAYSFFQYQYQFGSNALMMLALSWNETALGRSSLAFTRNNLFGHSAFDSDVEKNASRYINLSSSVYSHARYYISNSYCNPKKFQYHGCYFGDKASGMNVSYASDPYWGEKAASNYYRLDSFFGLKDLNKYTIGIKTKSGSINVYSEPSSNSNVLYKTDDSKNISFLILDSIDENWYKVQSDASLGDIHYYDFSTSIGYVKKGDIQVVIDGKGDDSKFVKVTFDAGEGLFRDGSNVISYYLESYKKPSIEYPVLDNYLFIGWDKEVVASEEEQYYTAVYKEVKSISMDNIPKTDFETRDRIDIKNGSILVEFVDGSEEKVLLSTGMVSGFDLNQEGNQEVIVTYGGKTTSYPITVSQELSDIRIEIKDEIVAIIEEYNGKETLSESEKERVLNLKLRIDEYMLPYLNQQQLKEIDKIVRLAIGDQIHYVVAENKFDSSISGLSLSVKIDDSLEKGFIKDTYKMVIKDTISNEAKEKMEEVALAYGYTVFKEFKVEAEKNFGTFDLHGPVVIGLIKPQDSNLNQLFTVLRYDDGEVVETYTRQSENYIQFMTTDFGEFLVVAKNTTNIYDIEDSYENINVANSDIDQYSILSMIFMGSSTLVILIIVFILYKKRKR
;
A
#
# COMPACT_ATOMS: atom_id res chain seq x y z
N MET A 1 13.13 -33.56 -64.28
CA MET A 1 12.92 -34.35 -63.04
C MET A 1 14.09 -34.18 -62.04
N PHE A 2 14.66 -32.97 -61.93
CA PHE A 2 15.86 -32.66 -61.14
C PHE A 2 15.69 -31.31 -60.38
N LYS A 3 14.51 -31.10 -59.78
CA LYS A 3 14.23 -29.87 -59.00
C LYS A 3 13.41 -30.10 -57.72
N LYS A 4 13.17 -31.36 -57.33
CA LYS A 4 12.38 -31.71 -56.13
C LYS A 4 13.17 -32.44 -55.02
N ILE A 5 14.48 -32.62 -55.17
CA ILE A 5 15.33 -33.27 -54.15
C ILE A 5 16.18 -32.27 -53.34
N PHE A 6 16.29 -31.00 -53.78
CA PHE A 6 17.15 -30.01 -53.10
C PHE A 6 16.45 -29.20 -51.99
N ILE A 7 15.11 -29.25 -51.90
CA ILE A 7 14.36 -28.53 -50.86
C ILE A 7 14.13 -29.41 -49.61
N PHE A 8 14.33 -30.72 -49.72
CA PHE A 8 14.13 -31.66 -48.59
C PHE A 8 15.40 -31.90 -47.75
N ILE A 9 16.57 -31.38 -48.17
CA ILE A 9 17.84 -31.55 -47.44
C ILE A 9 18.26 -30.28 -46.68
N CYS A 10 17.66 -29.11 -46.94
CA CYS A 10 17.89 -27.91 -46.13
C CYS A 10 17.00 -27.81 -44.87
N ILE A 11 16.01 -28.71 -44.70
CA ILE A 11 15.12 -28.75 -43.52
C ILE A 11 15.63 -29.77 -42.47
N LEU A 12 16.69 -30.53 -42.77
CA LEU A 12 17.26 -31.55 -41.88
C LEU A 12 18.57 -31.12 -41.17
N LEU A 13 18.97 -29.85 -41.28
CA LEU A 13 20.15 -29.28 -40.60
C LEU A 13 19.88 -27.96 -39.87
N ALA A 14 18.62 -27.60 -39.64
CA ALA A 14 18.28 -26.69 -38.54
C ALA A 14 18.26 -27.53 -37.26
N SER A 15 19.44 -27.99 -36.82
CA SER A 15 19.62 -28.23 -35.39
C SER A 15 19.32 -26.89 -34.75
N THR A 16 18.15 -26.78 -34.11
CA THR A 16 17.91 -25.79 -33.08
C THR A 16 19.09 -25.93 -32.13
N ILE A 17 20.07 -25.03 -32.26
CA ILE A 17 21.08 -24.87 -31.24
C ILE A 17 20.24 -24.37 -30.06
N ASN A 18 19.88 -25.28 -29.17
CA ASN A 18 19.44 -24.91 -27.84
C ASN A 18 20.67 -24.23 -27.21
N VAL A 19 20.80 -22.93 -27.44
CA VAL A 19 21.72 -22.10 -26.69
C VAL A 19 21.13 -22.08 -25.29
N LYS A 20 21.67 -22.94 -24.42
CA LYS A 20 21.33 -22.94 -23.01
C LYS A 20 21.73 -21.56 -22.48
N ALA A 21 20.78 -20.79 -21.94
CA ALA A 21 21.09 -19.53 -21.28
C ALA A 21 22.10 -19.79 -20.17
N LEU A 22 23.12 -18.93 -20.08
CA LEU A 22 24.18 -19.06 -19.09
C LEU A 22 23.57 -18.93 -17.68
N SER A 23 24.02 -19.77 -16.75
CA SER A 23 23.54 -19.80 -15.37
C SER A 23 24.70 -19.85 -14.39
N ILE A 24 24.45 -19.42 -13.14
CA ILE A 24 25.46 -19.49 -12.08
C ILE A 24 25.98 -20.92 -11.89
N SER A 25 25.14 -21.92 -12.14
CA SER A 25 25.50 -23.34 -12.01
C SER A 25 26.51 -23.84 -13.05
N ASP A 26 26.78 -23.06 -14.11
CA ASP A 26 27.73 -23.43 -15.15
C ASP A 26 29.19 -23.12 -14.76
N PHE A 27 29.43 -22.30 -13.73
CA PHE A 27 30.78 -21.89 -13.31
C PHE A 27 31.36 -22.83 -12.24
N GLU A 28 32.70 -22.95 -12.21
CA GLU A 28 33.40 -23.68 -11.15
C GLU A 28 33.15 -23.01 -9.78
N ASN A 29 32.48 -23.73 -8.89
CA ASN A 29 32.14 -23.28 -7.54
C ASN A 29 33.14 -23.86 -6.53
N ASP A 30 34.30 -23.21 -6.43
CA ASP A 30 35.32 -23.51 -5.44
C ASP A 30 35.88 -22.23 -4.78
N GLU A 31 36.89 -22.39 -3.92
CA GLU A 31 37.53 -21.30 -3.17
C GLU A 31 38.51 -20.45 -4.02
N LEU A 32 38.82 -20.85 -5.25
CA LEU A 32 39.65 -20.07 -6.17
C LEU A 32 38.83 -18.91 -6.76
N PHE A 33 39.55 -17.88 -7.15
CA PHE A 33 39.00 -16.74 -7.87
C PHE A 33 39.26 -16.95 -9.36
N HIS A 34 38.21 -17.25 -10.10
CA HIS A 34 38.23 -17.45 -11.55
C HIS A 34 37.95 -16.12 -12.26
N VAL A 35 38.72 -15.84 -13.30
CA VAL A 35 38.49 -14.70 -14.19
C VAL A 35 37.87 -15.23 -15.48
N TYR A 36 36.64 -14.83 -15.76
CA TYR A 36 35.87 -15.26 -16.93
C TYR A 36 35.59 -14.11 -17.88
N SER A 37 35.76 -14.33 -19.19
CA SER A 37 35.15 -13.52 -20.24
C SER A 37 33.74 -14.03 -20.47
N LEU A 38 32.73 -13.14 -20.42
CA LEU A 38 31.32 -13.49 -20.52
C LEU A 38 30.71 -12.95 -21.81
N THR A 39 30.07 -13.82 -22.58
CA THR A 39 29.29 -13.49 -23.78
C THR A 39 27.88 -14.05 -23.65
N TYR A 40 26.93 -13.58 -24.45
CA TYR A 40 25.57 -14.14 -24.44
C TYR A 40 25.53 -15.61 -24.91
N ASP A 41 26.54 -16.06 -25.66
CA ASP A 41 26.65 -17.42 -26.19
C ASP A 41 27.44 -18.38 -25.27
N GLY A 42 28.06 -17.89 -24.20
CA GLY A 42 28.89 -18.69 -23.29
C GLY A 42 29.98 -17.89 -22.57
N TYR A 43 30.98 -18.60 -22.02
CA TYR A 43 32.08 -18.01 -21.28
C TYR A 43 33.44 -18.65 -21.62
N GLU A 44 34.53 -17.90 -21.41
CA GLU A 44 35.91 -18.37 -21.48
C GLU A 44 36.61 -18.11 -20.14
N GLU A 45 37.26 -19.12 -19.57
CA GLU A 45 38.11 -18.94 -18.40
C GLU A 45 39.49 -18.42 -18.79
N ILE A 46 39.82 -17.22 -18.33
CA ILE A 46 41.12 -16.57 -18.56
C ILE A 46 42.17 -17.07 -17.55
N GLY A 47 41.71 -17.47 -16.37
CA GLY A 47 42.53 -18.17 -15.39
C GLY A 47 41.94 -18.16 -13.98
N SER A 48 42.47 -19.03 -13.13
CA SER A 48 42.11 -19.16 -11.72
C SER A 48 43.26 -18.76 -10.80
N PHE A 49 42.91 -18.14 -9.67
CA PHE A 49 43.86 -17.50 -8.77
C PHE A 49 43.50 -17.80 -7.31
N LYS A 50 44.49 -17.83 -6.42
CA LYS A 50 44.25 -18.15 -5.00
C LYS A 50 43.66 -16.98 -4.21
N THR A 51 43.84 -15.76 -4.71
CA THR A 51 43.40 -14.55 -4.02
C THR A 51 42.69 -13.60 -4.97
N TYR A 52 41.69 -12.87 -4.45
CA TYR A 52 41.00 -11.81 -5.19
C TYR A 52 41.96 -10.80 -5.81
N LYS A 53 43.07 -10.46 -5.12
CA LYS A 53 44.06 -9.49 -5.60
C LYS A 53 44.79 -9.97 -6.86
N GLU A 54 45.11 -11.26 -6.94
CA GLU A 54 45.72 -11.86 -8.13
C GLU A 54 44.74 -11.89 -9.29
N ALA A 55 43.49 -12.30 -9.03
CA ALA A 55 42.42 -12.26 -10.03
C ALA A 55 42.16 -10.84 -10.54
N LEU A 56 42.10 -9.84 -9.65
CA LEU A 56 41.95 -8.42 -10.01
C LEU A 56 43.12 -7.90 -10.86
N THR A 57 44.33 -8.40 -10.62
CA THR A 57 45.50 -8.05 -11.46
C THR A 57 45.34 -8.63 -12.87
N SER A 58 44.87 -9.87 -12.98
CA SER A 58 44.57 -10.50 -14.28
C SER A 58 43.42 -9.80 -15.00
N PHE A 59 42.33 -9.51 -14.29
CA PHE A 59 41.18 -8.75 -14.78
C PHE A 59 41.63 -7.43 -15.41
N ASN A 60 42.37 -6.59 -14.66
CA ASN A 60 42.77 -5.25 -15.12
C ASN A 60 43.74 -5.30 -16.31
N LYS A 61 44.55 -6.37 -16.41
CA LYS A 61 45.45 -6.57 -17.56
C LYS A 61 44.69 -6.95 -18.83
N ASN A 62 43.56 -7.63 -18.68
CA ASN A 62 42.85 -8.27 -19.79
C ASN A 62 41.53 -7.58 -20.18
N LYS A 63 41.00 -6.65 -19.37
CA LYS A 63 39.71 -5.97 -19.59
C LYS A 63 39.48 -5.43 -21.01
N ASP A 64 40.53 -4.88 -21.65
CA ASP A 64 40.39 -4.30 -22.99
C ASP A 64 40.50 -5.35 -24.13
N ASN A 65 40.67 -6.63 -23.80
CA ASN A 65 40.90 -7.72 -24.77
C ASN A 65 39.78 -8.76 -24.83
N TYR A 66 38.81 -8.72 -23.91
CA TYR A 66 37.79 -9.74 -23.71
C TYR A 66 36.44 -9.10 -23.44
N ASP A 67 35.38 -9.90 -23.55
CA ASP A 67 34.01 -9.43 -23.36
C ASP A 67 33.59 -9.56 -21.89
N ASN A 68 33.11 -8.45 -21.34
CA ASN A 68 32.58 -8.32 -19.98
C ASN A 68 33.30 -9.21 -18.94
N LEU A 69 34.61 -8.98 -18.78
CA LEU A 69 35.41 -9.73 -17.82
C LEU A 69 34.79 -9.69 -16.44
N SER A 70 34.89 -10.80 -15.73
CA SER A 70 34.26 -11.00 -14.43
C SER A 70 35.14 -11.85 -13.52
N ILE A 71 35.06 -11.63 -12.20
CA ILE A 71 35.73 -12.41 -11.17
C ILE A 71 34.66 -13.19 -10.39
N PHE A 72 34.76 -14.51 -10.38
CA PHE A 72 33.81 -15.41 -9.72
C PHE A 72 34.54 -16.31 -8.71
N SER A 73 33.93 -16.55 -7.56
CA SER A 73 34.43 -17.47 -6.53
C SER A 73 33.29 -17.83 -5.57
N ASN A 74 33.31 -19.04 -5.02
CA ASN A 74 32.34 -19.49 -3.99
C ASN A 74 30.87 -19.20 -4.36
N GLY A 75 30.49 -19.42 -5.63
CA GLY A 75 29.12 -19.31 -6.08
C GLY A 75 28.64 -17.87 -6.37
N LYS A 76 29.50 -16.84 -6.23
CA LYS A 76 29.13 -15.45 -6.49
C LYS A 76 30.17 -14.67 -7.30
N PHE A 77 29.71 -13.63 -7.99
CA PHE A 77 30.58 -12.67 -8.66
C PHE A 77 31.08 -11.62 -7.67
N TYR A 78 32.39 -11.38 -7.70
CA TYR A 78 33.05 -10.34 -6.92
C TYR A 78 33.29 -9.06 -7.72
N LYS A 79 33.38 -9.15 -9.05
CA LYS A 79 33.62 -8.01 -9.94
C LYS A 79 33.17 -8.35 -11.36
N ALA A 80 32.69 -7.36 -12.10
CA ALA A 80 32.43 -7.45 -13.53
C ALA A 80 32.80 -6.12 -14.22
N GLU A 81 32.96 -6.11 -15.53
CA GLU A 81 33.03 -4.84 -16.29
C GLU A 81 31.66 -4.19 -16.35
N TYR A 82 30.61 -4.94 -16.69
CA TYR A 82 29.23 -4.52 -16.80
C TYR A 82 28.32 -5.49 -16.05
N ALA A 83 27.59 -4.95 -15.07
CA ALA A 83 26.69 -5.72 -14.23
C ALA A 83 25.58 -4.83 -13.67
N ILE A 84 24.59 -5.49 -13.10
CA ILE A 84 23.62 -4.94 -12.16
C ILE A 84 23.97 -5.47 -10.77
N VAL A 85 23.65 -4.69 -9.74
CA VAL A 85 23.72 -5.15 -8.35
C VAL A 85 22.30 -5.31 -7.83
N THR A 86 22.09 -6.32 -6.99
CA THR A 86 20.84 -6.50 -6.24
C THR A 86 21.12 -6.39 -4.75
N PHE A 87 20.12 -6.00 -3.99
CA PHE A 87 20.23 -5.74 -2.56
C PHE A 87 19.54 -6.83 -1.75
N GLU A 88 20.22 -7.33 -0.71
CA GLU A 88 19.68 -8.38 0.14
C GLU A 88 18.39 -7.92 0.85
N SER A 89 17.49 -8.87 1.09
CA SER A 89 16.22 -8.64 1.78
C SER A 89 15.68 -9.93 2.40
N THR A 90 14.72 -9.80 3.29
CA THR A 90 14.02 -10.91 3.95
C THR A 90 12.54 -10.92 3.53
N PRO A 91 11.83 -12.06 3.61
CA PRO A 91 10.40 -12.09 3.34
C PRO A 91 9.55 -11.15 4.23
N SER A 92 10.04 -10.83 5.43
CA SER A 92 9.44 -9.85 6.36
C SER A 92 9.83 -8.40 6.06
N CYS A 93 10.74 -8.17 5.11
CA CYS A 93 11.27 -6.85 4.75
C CYS A 93 11.87 -6.07 5.92
N ASP A 94 12.42 -6.76 6.92
CA ASP A 94 13.03 -6.20 8.12
C ASP A 94 14.56 -6.05 8.03
N TYR A 95 15.15 -6.40 6.89
CA TYR A 95 16.58 -6.30 6.64
C TYR A 95 16.93 -5.08 5.77
N ASN A 96 17.74 -4.18 6.30
CA ASN A 96 18.26 -3.01 5.58
C ASN A 96 19.73 -3.21 5.20
N VAL A 97 20.06 -2.91 3.94
CA VAL A 97 21.43 -2.83 3.43
C VAL A 97 22.02 -1.47 3.79
N GLU A 98 23.03 -1.48 4.65
CA GLU A 98 23.78 -0.29 5.05
C GLU A 98 24.88 0.03 4.01
N PHE A 99 25.01 1.30 3.65
CA PHE A 99 26.04 1.78 2.72
C PHE A 99 26.66 3.11 3.15
N VAL A 100 27.80 3.45 2.56
CA VAL A 100 28.46 4.74 2.73
C VAL A 100 28.30 5.56 1.46
N ASN A 101 27.79 6.78 1.57
CA ASN A 101 27.62 7.71 0.44
C ASN A 101 29.00 8.10 -0.14
N ASP A 102 29.14 8.02 -1.46
CA ASP A 102 30.39 8.27 -2.18
C ASP A 102 30.84 9.75 -2.19
N ILE A 103 29.92 10.68 -1.92
CA ILE A 103 30.18 12.14 -1.94
C ILE A 103 30.69 12.62 -0.58
N ASP A 104 29.96 12.34 0.49
CA ASP A 104 30.22 12.91 1.82
C ASP A 104 30.75 11.89 2.86
N ASN A 105 30.88 10.62 2.47
CA ASN A 105 31.30 9.51 3.31
C ASN A 105 30.43 9.26 4.56
N LYS A 106 29.17 9.74 4.57
CA LYS A 106 28.23 9.41 5.64
C LYS A 106 27.53 8.08 5.39
N GLY A 107 27.14 7.41 6.48
CA GLY A 107 26.33 6.19 6.42
C GLY A 107 24.89 6.48 6.02
N ASN A 108 24.28 5.57 5.26
CA ASN A 108 22.87 5.58 4.87
C ASN A 108 22.43 4.11 4.62
N TYR A 109 21.14 3.89 4.37
CA TYR A 109 20.56 2.55 4.25
C TYR A 109 19.45 2.50 3.20
N LEU A 110 19.20 1.30 2.68
CA LEU A 110 18.06 0.98 1.83
C LEU A 110 17.55 -0.44 2.09
N ASN A 111 16.42 -0.84 1.50
CA ASN A 111 15.86 -2.18 1.65
C ASN A 111 15.52 -2.82 0.30
N GLY A 112 16.04 -4.03 0.06
CA GLY A 112 15.89 -4.76 -1.20
C GLY A 112 14.46 -5.19 -1.53
N CYS A 113 13.54 -5.23 -0.55
CA CYS A 113 12.12 -5.49 -0.82
C CYS A 113 11.44 -4.39 -1.64
N TYR A 114 11.90 -3.15 -1.51
CA TYR A 114 11.25 -2.00 -2.14
C TYR A 114 12.02 -1.48 -3.36
N GLY A 115 13.33 -1.73 -3.41
CA GLY A 115 14.15 -1.51 -4.60
C GLY A 115 15.19 -2.61 -4.73
N PHE A 116 14.88 -3.60 -5.56
CA PHE A 116 15.65 -4.84 -5.62
C PHE A 116 16.98 -4.70 -6.37
N ASP A 117 17.02 -3.87 -7.42
CA ASP A 117 18.16 -3.74 -8.32
C ASP A 117 18.69 -2.30 -8.45
N GLY A 118 19.98 -2.18 -8.77
CA GLY A 118 20.71 -0.94 -8.98
C GLY A 118 21.87 -1.11 -9.97
N ALA A 119 22.43 0.00 -10.46
CA ALA A 119 23.61 -0.06 -11.32
C ALA A 119 24.85 -0.45 -10.52
N TYR A 120 25.58 -1.48 -10.96
CA TYR A 120 26.91 -1.80 -10.44
C TYR A 120 27.95 -0.86 -11.05
N LEU A 121 28.77 -0.22 -10.19
CA LEU A 121 29.80 0.73 -10.64
C LEU A 121 31.21 0.19 -10.46
N ASP A 122 31.53 -0.43 -9.32
CA ASP A 122 32.86 -1.01 -9.06
C ASP A 122 32.86 -1.95 -7.85
N THR A 123 33.95 -2.69 -7.66
CA THR A 123 34.30 -3.39 -6.42
C THR A 123 35.65 -2.89 -5.97
N ASN A 124 35.79 -2.57 -4.68
CA ASN A 124 37.04 -2.02 -4.18
C ASN A 124 38.23 -3.00 -4.31
N GLN A 125 39.43 -2.49 -4.04
CA GLN A 125 40.69 -3.26 -4.15
C GLN A 125 40.76 -4.49 -3.21
N LYS A 126 39.96 -4.51 -2.14
CA LYS A 126 39.91 -5.63 -1.20
C LYS A 126 38.90 -6.70 -1.59
N GLY A 127 37.94 -6.37 -2.47
CA GLY A 127 36.85 -7.27 -2.84
C GLY A 127 35.72 -7.34 -1.80
N ASP A 128 35.75 -6.47 -0.77
CA ASP A 128 34.83 -6.53 0.37
C ASP A 128 33.72 -5.46 0.32
N ARG A 129 33.78 -4.54 -0.64
CA ARG A 129 32.75 -3.50 -0.85
C ARG A 129 32.44 -3.29 -2.32
N VAL A 130 31.16 -3.05 -2.59
CA VAL A 130 30.59 -2.81 -3.92
C VAL A 130 30.07 -1.40 -4.02
N LYS A 131 30.48 -0.69 -5.06
CA LYS A 131 29.96 0.64 -5.42
C LYS A 131 28.76 0.48 -6.34
N PHE A 132 27.68 1.18 -6.04
CA PHE A 132 26.44 1.11 -6.80
C PHE A 132 25.81 2.48 -7.01
N LYS A 133 24.79 2.54 -7.88
CA LYS A 133 23.84 3.65 -7.99
C LYS A 133 22.40 3.16 -7.97
N ILE A 134 21.57 3.81 -7.16
CA ILE A 134 20.12 3.58 -7.04
C ILE A 134 19.46 4.86 -6.51
N SER A 135 18.27 5.20 -6.98
CA SER A 135 17.51 6.38 -6.51
C SER A 135 18.39 7.64 -6.35
N GLY A 136 19.17 7.93 -7.39
CA GLY A 136 20.03 9.11 -7.45
C GLY A 136 21.36 8.98 -6.72
N VAL A 137 21.46 8.17 -5.66
CA VAL A 137 22.66 8.09 -4.80
C VAL A 137 23.70 7.11 -5.34
N ASN A 138 24.98 7.47 -5.18
CA ASN A 138 26.09 6.53 -5.33
C ASN A 138 26.56 6.09 -3.93
N GLY A 139 26.61 4.79 -3.69
CA GLY A 139 26.93 4.23 -2.37
C GLY A 139 27.91 3.07 -2.42
N TRP A 140 28.54 2.77 -1.28
CA TRP A 140 29.39 1.60 -1.05
C TRP A 140 28.78 0.68 0.01
N ALA A 141 28.26 -0.48 -0.41
CA ALA A 141 27.75 -1.53 0.48
C ALA A 141 28.79 -2.63 0.70
N LYS A 142 28.62 -3.47 1.72
CA LYS A 142 29.43 -4.68 1.90
C LYS A 142 29.07 -5.71 0.82
N MET A 143 30.06 -6.48 0.39
CA MET A 143 29.88 -7.57 -0.59
C MET A 143 28.91 -8.67 -0.15
N ASP A 144 28.67 -8.83 1.16
CA ASP A 144 27.75 -9.85 1.69
C ASP A 144 26.29 -9.36 1.76
N ASP A 145 26.06 -8.06 1.58
CA ASP A 145 24.72 -7.44 1.62
C ASP A 145 24.18 -7.19 0.19
N VAL A 146 24.90 -7.64 -0.84
CA VAL A 146 24.54 -7.46 -2.26
C VAL A 146 24.95 -8.65 -3.11
N THR A 147 24.27 -8.82 -4.25
CA THR A 147 24.65 -9.79 -5.28
C THR A 147 24.91 -9.10 -6.62
N ILE A 148 26.06 -9.39 -7.25
CA ILE A 148 26.45 -8.85 -8.56
C ILE A 148 25.99 -9.81 -9.67
N TYR A 149 25.23 -9.28 -10.63
CA TYR A 149 24.76 -9.98 -11.82
C TYR A 149 25.40 -9.38 -13.08
N PRO A 150 26.42 -10.02 -13.68
CA PRO A 150 26.89 -9.65 -15.01
C PRO A 150 25.73 -9.61 -16.01
N LEU A 151 25.78 -8.71 -17.00
CA LEU A 151 24.64 -8.46 -17.90
C LEU A 151 24.13 -9.72 -18.63
N GLN A 152 25.02 -10.68 -18.92
CA GLN A 152 24.69 -11.94 -19.59
C GLN A 152 23.94 -12.94 -18.71
N LEU A 153 23.85 -12.67 -17.40
CA LEU A 153 23.29 -13.56 -16.38
C LEU A 153 22.06 -13.01 -15.68
N ILE A 154 21.50 -11.90 -16.17
CA ILE A 154 20.29 -11.30 -15.61
C ILE A 154 19.11 -12.25 -15.89
N PRO A 155 18.46 -12.81 -14.85
CA PRO A 155 17.52 -13.92 -15.03
C PRO A 155 16.14 -13.50 -15.53
N ASN A 156 15.72 -12.26 -15.24
CA ASN A 156 14.38 -11.73 -15.51
C ASN A 156 14.45 -10.21 -15.72
N ARG A 157 13.31 -9.56 -15.97
CA ARG A 157 13.24 -8.10 -16.16
C ARG A 157 13.82 -7.32 -14.97
N LEU A 158 14.46 -6.20 -15.29
CA LEU A 158 14.96 -5.18 -14.34
C LEU A 158 13.91 -4.11 -14.07
N THR A 159 14.17 -3.25 -13.08
CA THR A 159 13.43 -2.01 -12.85
C THR A 159 13.57 -1.08 -14.06
N LYS A 160 12.44 -0.56 -14.57
CA LYS A 160 12.36 0.22 -15.82
C LYS A 160 11.31 1.31 -15.73
N TYR A 161 11.37 2.27 -16.65
CA TYR A 161 10.35 3.29 -16.86
C TYR A 161 9.60 3.01 -18.16
N THR A 162 8.32 3.33 -18.20
CA THR A 162 7.51 3.23 -19.42
C THR A 162 6.48 4.34 -19.48
N VAL A 163 6.04 4.69 -20.68
CA VAL A 163 4.97 5.67 -20.89
C VAL A 163 3.69 4.94 -21.26
N ILE A 164 2.61 5.22 -20.53
CA ILE A 164 1.27 4.65 -20.73
C ILE A 164 0.27 5.81 -20.69
N ASN A 165 -0.55 5.97 -21.73
CA ASN A 165 -1.54 7.05 -21.82
C ASN A 165 -0.95 8.45 -21.61
N ASN A 166 0.25 8.72 -22.15
CA ASN A 166 1.04 9.95 -21.96
C ASN A 166 1.48 10.23 -20.51
N GLU A 167 1.40 9.27 -19.61
CA GLU A 167 1.96 9.37 -18.26
C GLU A 167 3.19 8.49 -18.12
N LEU A 168 4.20 8.98 -17.40
CA LEU A 168 5.43 8.24 -17.11
C LEU A 168 5.22 7.38 -15.87
N PHE A 169 5.49 6.08 -16.01
CA PHE A 169 5.44 5.13 -14.92
C PHE A 169 6.82 4.55 -14.62
N HIS A 170 7.10 4.33 -13.34
CA HIS A 170 8.25 3.58 -12.87
C HIS A 170 7.80 2.18 -12.42
N GLN A 171 8.32 1.15 -13.09
CA GLN A 171 8.06 -0.27 -12.87
C GLN A 171 9.16 -0.87 -12.01
N ILE A 172 8.86 -1.19 -10.74
CA ILE A 172 9.86 -1.57 -9.76
C ILE A 172 9.85 -3.08 -9.51
N LYS A 173 11.03 -3.69 -9.60
CA LYS A 173 11.25 -5.09 -9.24
C LYS A 173 11.46 -5.24 -7.73
N GLN A 174 10.94 -6.34 -7.20
CA GLN A 174 11.12 -6.75 -5.79
C GLN A 174 11.85 -8.09 -5.64
N ASN A 175 11.97 -8.85 -6.73
CA ASN A 175 12.74 -10.09 -6.81
C ASN A 175 12.94 -10.50 -8.28
N PHE A 176 13.74 -11.53 -8.51
CA PHE A 176 13.93 -12.19 -9.79
C PHE A 176 13.30 -13.59 -9.88
N ASN A 177 12.29 -13.90 -9.05
CA ASN A 177 11.62 -15.21 -9.11
C ASN A 177 10.62 -15.31 -10.28
N ASN A 178 10.16 -14.17 -10.79
CA ASN A 178 9.28 -14.04 -11.94
C ASN A 178 9.52 -12.71 -12.67
N ASP A 179 8.80 -12.50 -13.76
CA ASP A 179 8.87 -11.26 -14.56
C ASP A 179 7.98 -10.13 -14.04
N TYR A 180 7.27 -10.31 -12.92
CA TYR A 180 6.31 -9.33 -12.41
C TYR A 180 7.00 -8.17 -11.72
N TYR A 181 6.47 -6.97 -11.94
CA TYR A 181 6.76 -5.80 -11.12
C TYR A 181 5.92 -5.84 -9.85
N GLY A 182 6.54 -5.52 -8.73
CA GLY A 182 5.86 -5.44 -7.43
C GLY A 182 5.23 -4.07 -7.18
N SER A 183 5.70 -3.04 -7.87
CA SER A 183 5.11 -1.69 -7.81
C SER A 183 5.16 -1.00 -9.16
N LEU A 184 4.13 -0.18 -9.41
CA LEU A 184 4.01 0.67 -10.58
C LEU A 184 3.67 2.08 -10.08
N ILE A 185 4.61 3.00 -10.16
CA ILE A 185 4.45 4.38 -9.65
C ILE A 185 4.13 5.30 -10.82
N ASN A 186 3.03 6.06 -10.74
CA ASN A 186 2.70 7.09 -11.72
C ASN A 186 3.45 8.39 -11.38
N LEU A 187 4.34 8.83 -12.26
CA LEU A 187 5.12 10.05 -12.11
C LEU A 187 4.50 11.24 -12.85
N GLY A 188 3.28 11.11 -13.36
CA GLY A 188 2.53 12.16 -14.04
C GLY A 188 2.91 12.32 -15.51
N PRO A 189 2.65 13.49 -16.13
CA PRO A 189 2.81 13.68 -17.57
C PRO A 189 4.21 13.32 -18.05
N ALA A 190 4.29 12.46 -19.06
CA ALA A 190 5.56 12.04 -19.62
C ALA A 190 6.23 13.19 -20.38
N PRO A 191 7.56 13.39 -20.23
CA PRO A 191 8.28 14.34 -21.05
C PRO A 191 8.27 13.89 -22.52
N SER A 192 8.17 14.86 -23.45
CA SER A 192 7.94 14.60 -24.88
C SER A 192 9.00 13.75 -25.60
N TYR A 193 10.19 13.60 -25.00
CA TYR A 193 11.27 12.75 -25.53
C TYR A 193 11.12 11.27 -25.15
N LEU A 194 10.19 10.91 -24.26
CA LEU A 194 9.84 9.53 -23.94
C LEU A 194 8.56 9.14 -24.69
N GLN A 195 8.66 8.08 -25.49
CA GLN A 195 7.59 7.55 -26.33
C GLN A 195 6.82 6.42 -25.64
N GLU A 196 5.50 6.40 -25.87
CA GLU A 196 4.59 5.35 -25.43
C GLU A 196 4.94 3.98 -26.03
N GLY A 197 4.81 2.92 -25.22
CA GLY A 197 5.10 1.53 -25.63
C GLY A 197 6.58 1.16 -25.65
N LEU A 198 7.48 2.08 -25.32
CA LEU A 198 8.90 1.79 -25.10
C LEU A 198 9.23 1.71 -23.61
N GLU A 199 10.37 1.09 -23.29
CA GLU A 199 10.91 0.99 -21.95
C GLU A 199 12.28 1.67 -21.84
N TYR A 200 12.58 2.22 -20.66
CA TYR A 200 13.78 3.00 -20.41
C TYR A 200 14.45 2.63 -19.08
N TYR A 201 15.77 2.71 -19.05
CA TYR A 201 16.57 2.58 -17.83
C TYR A 201 16.88 3.95 -17.22
N SER A 202 16.81 4.04 -15.90
CA SER A 202 17.34 5.14 -15.10
C SER A 202 17.44 4.75 -13.63
N TYR A 203 18.63 4.79 -13.03
CA TYR A 203 18.80 4.61 -11.58
C TYR A 203 18.98 5.94 -10.84
N ASP A 204 18.78 7.08 -11.51
CA ASP A 204 18.56 8.37 -10.84
C ASP A 204 17.19 9.00 -11.08
N GLY A 205 16.37 8.41 -11.94
CA GLY A 205 15.05 8.93 -12.27
C GLY A 205 15.08 10.26 -13.04
N ASN A 206 16.25 10.77 -13.43
CA ASN A 206 16.41 12.10 -14.05
C ASN A 206 16.93 12.00 -15.50
N TYR A 207 17.81 11.04 -15.77
CA TYR A 207 18.36 10.79 -17.11
C TYR A 207 17.98 9.40 -17.60
N PHE A 208 17.47 9.31 -18.83
CA PHE A 208 16.91 8.08 -19.40
C PHE A 208 17.75 7.51 -20.53
N TYR A 209 17.78 6.18 -20.61
CA TYR A 209 18.46 5.41 -21.64
C TYR A 209 17.50 4.38 -22.23
N ASN A 210 17.61 4.09 -23.52
CA ASN A 210 16.80 3.05 -24.17
C ASN A 210 17.12 1.66 -23.59
N ASP A 211 16.18 0.74 -23.72
CA ASP A 211 16.30 -0.64 -23.23
C ASP A 211 17.48 -1.44 -23.83
N ASP A 212 17.91 -1.11 -25.05
CA ASP A 212 19.06 -1.72 -25.71
C ASP A 212 20.42 -1.08 -25.32
N SER A 213 20.38 -0.06 -24.45
CA SER A 213 21.51 0.82 -24.15
C SER A 213 21.97 0.74 -22.68
N LEU A 214 21.69 -0.38 -22.00
CA LEU A 214 22.02 -0.58 -20.59
C LEU A 214 23.53 -0.39 -20.29
N TRP A 215 24.41 -0.87 -21.16
CA TRP A 215 25.86 -0.71 -21.01
C TRP A 215 26.31 0.76 -21.14
N MET A 216 25.64 1.56 -21.98
CA MET A 216 25.93 3.00 -22.14
C MET A 216 25.60 3.76 -20.85
N MET A 217 24.48 3.43 -20.20
CA MET A 217 24.12 3.99 -18.89
C MET A 217 25.20 3.66 -17.84
N LEU A 218 25.64 2.40 -17.79
CA LEU A 218 26.69 1.98 -16.84
C LEU A 218 28.02 2.71 -17.10
N ASP A 219 28.39 2.95 -18.36
CA ASP A 219 29.58 3.73 -18.72
C ASP A 219 29.45 5.19 -18.28
N ASP A 220 28.33 5.83 -18.57
CA ASP A 220 28.06 7.21 -18.16
C ASP A 220 28.13 7.37 -16.64
N TYR A 221 27.50 6.46 -15.89
CA TYR A 221 27.54 6.48 -14.43
C TYR A 221 28.94 6.25 -13.85
N LYS A 222 29.72 5.31 -14.38
CA LYS A 222 31.13 5.10 -13.96
C LYS A 222 32.01 6.30 -14.27
N ASN A 223 31.72 7.01 -15.36
CA ASN A 223 32.41 8.22 -15.77
C ASN A 223 31.78 9.51 -15.19
N ASN A 224 30.80 9.40 -14.29
CA ASN A 224 30.10 10.50 -13.62
C ASN A 224 29.59 11.58 -14.60
N ASN A 225 28.99 11.15 -15.72
CA ASN A 225 28.34 12.02 -16.70
C ASN A 225 27.06 11.36 -17.26
N TYR A 226 26.42 12.00 -18.24
CA TYR A 226 25.13 11.58 -18.83
C TYR A 226 25.10 11.82 -20.35
N ASN A 227 26.27 11.85 -20.99
CA ASN A 227 26.43 12.28 -22.38
C ASN A 227 25.67 11.42 -23.40
N GLN A 228 25.37 10.18 -23.03
CA GLN A 228 24.71 9.18 -23.86
C GLN A 228 23.21 9.03 -23.53
N SER A 229 22.70 9.73 -22.53
CA SER A 229 21.27 9.74 -22.20
C SER A 229 20.44 10.43 -23.29
N ILE A 230 19.17 10.05 -23.39
CA ILE A 230 18.18 10.62 -24.33
C ILE A 230 18.02 12.13 -24.08
N ASN A 231 18.09 12.54 -22.82
CA ASN A 231 17.76 13.88 -22.34
C ASN A 231 18.96 14.56 -21.64
N LYS A 232 20.18 14.35 -22.15
CA LYS A 232 21.44 14.87 -21.57
C LYS A 232 21.46 16.38 -21.29
N ASP A 233 20.74 17.17 -22.10
CA ASP A 233 20.69 18.63 -22.02
C ASP A 233 19.42 19.13 -21.29
N ASP A 234 18.47 18.23 -20.99
CA ASP A 234 17.14 18.52 -20.42
C ASP A 234 16.74 17.44 -19.40
N PRO A 235 17.41 17.38 -18.23
CA PRO A 235 17.13 16.37 -17.22
C PRO A 235 15.68 16.48 -16.72
N TYR A 236 15.02 15.34 -16.59
CA TYR A 236 13.70 15.27 -15.98
C TYR A 236 13.84 15.47 -14.47
N PHE A 237 13.00 16.33 -13.89
CA PHE A 237 12.78 16.41 -12.45
C PHE A 237 11.27 16.43 -12.22
N ASN A 238 10.75 15.45 -11.48
CA ASN A 238 9.32 15.42 -11.17
C ASN A 238 8.95 16.59 -10.24
N TYR A 239 7.96 17.40 -10.63
CA TYR A 239 7.55 18.57 -9.85
C TYR A 239 7.20 18.23 -8.41
N TYR A 240 6.34 17.22 -8.18
CA TYR A 240 5.85 16.86 -6.85
C TYR A 240 6.92 16.21 -5.97
N GLN A 241 7.91 15.56 -6.58
CA GLN A 241 9.04 14.97 -5.86
C GLN A 241 10.02 16.03 -5.35
N TYR A 242 10.22 17.12 -6.11
CA TYR A 242 11.23 18.13 -5.82
C TYR A 242 10.67 19.50 -5.38
N VAL A 243 9.35 19.70 -5.33
CA VAL A 243 8.73 20.91 -4.75
C VAL A 243 8.85 20.91 -3.23
N SER A 244 9.19 22.06 -2.66
CA SER A 244 9.40 22.22 -1.22
C SER A 244 8.07 22.22 -0.45
N HIS A 245 8.06 21.66 0.77
CA HIS A 245 7.01 21.84 1.77
C HIS A 245 6.80 23.31 2.12
N ARG A 246 7.77 24.20 1.86
CA ARG A 246 7.62 25.67 1.95
C ARG A 246 6.83 26.25 0.77
N THR A 247 5.77 25.55 0.37
CA THR A 247 4.77 25.99 -0.59
C THR A 247 3.38 25.89 0.05
N LEU A 248 2.40 26.58 -0.53
CA LEU A 248 1.01 26.48 -0.13
C LEU A 248 0.24 25.68 -1.17
N SER A 249 -0.73 24.88 -0.72
CA SER A 249 -1.65 24.23 -1.65
C SER A 249 -2.70 25.22 -2.14
N ASN A 250 -3.07 25.14 -3.41
CA ASN A 250 -4.07 25.99 -4.05
C ASN A 250 -5.50 25.47 -3.86
N TYR A 251 -5.69 24.52 -2.94
CA TYR A 251 -6.99 23.97 -2.58
C TYR A 251 -7.43 24.43 -1.19
N ASP A 252 -8.62 24.00 -0.77
CA ASP A 252 -9.23 24.29 0.51
C ASP A 252 -9.75 22.96 1.10
N GLU A 253 -9.93 22.89 2.42
CA GLU A 253 -10.31 21.65 3.12
C GLU A 253 -11.61 21.02 2.60
N ASP A 254 -12.57 21.86 2.17
CA ASP A 254 -13.87 21.41 1.66
C ASP A 254 -13.71 20.54 0.39
N ILE A 255 -12.73 20.86 -0.47
CA ILE A 255 -12.46 20.08 -1.70
C ILE A 255 -11.95 18.67 -1.34
N VAL A 256 -11.11 18.58 -0.31
CA VAL A 256 -10.55 17.28 0.14
C VAL A 256 -11.64 16.44 0.80
N ASN A 257 -12.46 17.03 1.67
CA ASN A 257 -13.57 16.33 2.30
C ASN A 257 -14.62 15.88 1.27
N ASP A 258 -14.95 16.73 0.29
CA ASP A 258 -15.83 16.39 -0.82
C ASP A 258 -15.28 15.21 -1.63
N TYR A 259 -13.99 15.21 -1.93
CA TYR A 259 -13.36 14.09 -2.63
C TYR A 259 -13.41 12.79 -1.84
N ILE A 260 -13.07 12.82 -0.54
CA ILE A 260 -13.14 11.63 0.33
C ILE A 260 -14.57 11.07 0.34
N LYS A 261 -15.57 11.92 0.52
CA LYS A 261 -16.96 11.49 0.65
C LYS A 261 -17.59 11.09 -0.67
N ASN A 262 -17.52 11.96 -1.68
CA ASN A 262 -18.33 11.85 -2.89
C ASN A 262 -17.58 11.25 -4.08
N VAL A 263 -16.23 11.22 -4.05
CA VAL A 263 -15.43 10.59 -5.10
C VAL A 263 -14.87 9.25 -4.66
N LEU A 264 -14.37 9.13 -3.42
CA LEU A 264 -13.92 7.84 -2.87
C LEU A 264 -15.07 7.02 -2.25
N HIS A 265 -16.25 7.59 -2.10
CA HIS A 265 -17.40 6.95 -1.46
C HIS A 265 -17.10 6.46 -0.03
N ILE A 266 -16.27 7.22 0.69
CA ILE A 266 -15.98 6.99 2.11
C ILE A 266 -17.07 7.68 2.92
N ASP A 267 -17.92 6.88 3.57
CA ASP A 267 -19.10 7.37 4.27
C ASP A 267 -18.89 7.52 5.78
N SER A 268 -17.83 6.91 6.33
CA SER A 268 -17.56 6.97 7.77
C SER A 268 -16.11 6.71 8.16
N ASP A 269 -15.79 6.98 9.43
CA ASP A 269 -14.56 6.53 10.07
C ASP A 269 -14.60 5.02 10.35
N ILE A 270 -13.42 4.40 10.50
CA ILE A 270 -13.35 2.96 10.80
C ILE A 270 -13.77 2.74 12.26
N LYS A 271 -14.81 1.92 12.46
CA LYS A 271 -15.40 1.58 13.77
C LYS A 271 -15.12 0.15 14.22
N SER A 272 -14.84 -0.73 13.27
CA SER A 272 -14.42 -2.11 13.46
C SER A 272 -13.34 -2.41 12.42
N TYR A 273 -12.39 -3.29 12.74
CA TYR A 273 -11.26 -3.54 11.85
C TYR A 273 -11.32 -4.94 11.22
N LEU A 274 -11.39 -5.01 9.89
CA LEU A 274 -11.45 -6.24 9.11
C LEU A 274 -10.20 -6.37 8.21
N ASP A 275 -9.48 -7.48 8.35
CA ASP A 275 -8.25 -7.75 7.58
C ASP A 275 -8.11 -9.26 7.36
N LEU A 276 -8.53 -9.68 6.17
CA LEU A 276 -8.65 -11.07 5.73
C LEU A 276 -7.35 -11.64 5.17
N ASP A 277 -6.41 -10.81 4.70
CA ASP A 277 -5.13 -11.27 4.14
C ASP A 277 -3.93 -11.07 5.08
N LYS A 278 -4.14 -10.39 6.22
CA LYS A 278 -3.15 -10.00 7.24
C LYS A 278 -2.11 -9.02 6.74
N ASN A 279 -2.47 -8.15 5.79
CA ASN A 279 -1.59 -7.10 5.30
C ASN A 279 -1.58 -5.84 6.19
N SER A 280 -2.31 -5.84 7.32
CA SER A 280 -2.42 -4.69 8.24
C SER A 280 -3.10 -3.45 7.65
N THR A 281 -4.00 -3.66 6.69
CA THR A 281 -4.93 -2.66 6.12
C THR A 281 -6.36 -3.14 6.30
N ASP A 282 -7.28 -2.22 6.57
CA ASP A 282 -8.71 -2.53 6.64
C ASP A 282 -9.29 -2.78 5.24
N ASP A 283 -10.00 -3.88 5.08
CA ASP A 283 -10.59 -4.32 3.81
C ASP A 283 -11.88 -3.57 3.44
N THR A 284 -12.44 -2.75 4.34
CA THR A 284 -13.66 -1.97 4.10
C THR A 284 -13.34 -0.69 3.34
N LEU A 285 -13.65 -0.64 2.05
CA LEU A 285 -13.31 0.47 1.16
C LEU A 285 -14.12 1.75 1.43
N THR A 286 -15.31 1.63 2.02
CA THR A 286 -16.19 2.75 2.34
C THR A 286 -15.88 3.44 3.67
N ASN A 287 -14.83 2.98 4.38
CA ASN A 287 -14.43 3.53 5.68
C ASN A 287 -12.97 4.01 5.66
N SER A 288 -12.70 5.13 6.32
CA SER A 288 -11.34 5.66 6.47
C SER A 288 -11.21 6.59 7.65
N GLN A 289 -10.06 6.55 8.33
CA GLN A 289 -9.71 7.55 9.34
C GLN A 289 -9.68 8.99 8.77
N PHE A 290 -9.59 9.22 7.45
CA PHE A 290 -9.62 10.57 6.89
C PHE A 290 -11.01 11.22 6.83
N TYR A 291 -12.08 10.49 7.13
CA TYR A 291 -13.44 11.03 7.10
C TYR A 291 -13.55 12.29 7.99
N GLU A 292 -13.83 13.44 7.35
CA GLU A 292 -13.94 14.77 7.97
C GLU A 292 -12.68 15.29 8.71
N GLN A 293 -11.48 14.82 8.38
CA GLN A 293 -10.23 15.21 9.07
C GLN A 293 -9.34 16.23 8.33
N ALA A 294 -9.74 16.70 7.15
CA ALA A 294 -8.88 17.52 6.29
C ALA A 294 -8.43 18.84 6.93
N TYR A 295 -9.24 19.44 7.81
CA TYR A 295 -8.99 20.76 8.39
C TYR A 295 -7.62 20.91 9.05
N SER A 296 -7.15 19.84 9.71
CA SER A 296 -5.88 19.83 10.45
C SER A 296 -4.68 20.04 9.52
N PHE A 297 -4.72 19.43 8.32
CA PHE A 297 -3.67 19.61 7.31
C PHE A 297 -3.56 21.06 6.84
N PHE A 298 -4.71 21.69 6.59
CA PHE A 298 -4.76 23.07 6.11
C PHE A 298 -4.37 24.07 7.19
N GLN A 299 -4.83 23.90 8.43
CA GLN A 299 -4.39 24.75 9.55
C GLN A 299 -2.87 24.72 9.70
N TYR A 300 -2.29 23.53 9.77
CA TYR A 300 -0.87 23.36 10.07
C TYR A 300 0.06 23.72 8.90
N GLN A 301 -0.47 23.82 7.68
CA GLN A 301 0.25 24.45 6.57
C GLN A 301 0.58 25.91 6.87
N TYR A 302 -0.39 26.67 7.40
CA TYR A 302 -0.24 28.12 7.60
C TYR A 302 0.56 28.44 8.87
N GLN A 303 0.47 27.59 9.90
CA GLN A 303 1.22 27.79 11.14
C GLN A 303 2.69 27.38 11.00
N PHE A 304 2.95 26.22 10.38
CA PHE A 304 4.26 25.58 10.42
C PHE A 304 4.97 25.58 9.07
N GLY A 305 4.31 25.98 7.98
CA GLY A 305 4.92 26.02 6.65
C GLY A 305 5.17 24.63 6.08
N SER A 306 4.19 23.75 6.26
CA SER A 306 4.20 22.37 5.78
C SER A 306 3.05 22.20 4.81
N ASN A 307 3.31 22.16 3.49
CA ASN A 307 2.27 22.06 2.46
C ASN A 307 1.19 20.99 2.81
N ALA A 308 -0.08 21.40 2.81
CA ALA A 308 -1.21 20.58 3.24
C ALA A 308 -1.36 19.29 2.42
N LEU A 309 -1.30 19.39 1.09
CA LEU A 309 -1.44 18.22 0.22
C LEU A 309 -0.21 17.33 0.22
N MET A 310 1.00 17.86 0.46
CA MET A 310 2.17 17.01 0.69
C MET A 310 2.01 16.17 1.96
N MET A 311 1.55 16.78 3.06
CA MET A 311 1.29 16.03 4.30
C MET A 311 0.18 15.00 4.11
N LEU A 312 -0.89 15.35 3.40
CA LEU A 312 -1.99 14.42 3.08
C LEU A 312 -1.50 13.26 2.20
N ALA A 313 -0.81 13.56 1.09
CA ALA A 313 -0.24 12.58 0.17
C ALA A 313 0.71 11.60 0.87
N LEU A 314 1.55 12.13 1.78
CA LEU A 314 2.43 11.28 2.58
C LEU A 314 1.61 10.38 3.52
N SER A 315 0.67 10.94 4.29
CA SER A 315 -0.16 10.11 5.18
C SER A 315 -0.95 9.03 4.44
N TRP A 316 -1.40 9.31 3.21
CA TRP A 316 -2.04 8.32 2.34
C TRP A 316 -1.12 7.16 2.00
N ASN A 317 0.14 7.46 1.66
CA ASN A 317 1.18 6.47 1.41
C ASN A 317 1.48 5.62 2.65
N GLU A 318 1.55 6.23 3.84
CA GLU A 318 1.88 5.54 5.10
C GLU A 318 0.73 4.69 5.66
N THR A 319 -0.51 4.95 5.24
CA THR A 319 -1.70 4.37 5.89
C THR A 319 -2.71 3.72 4.96
N ALA A 320 -2.40 3.57 3.67
CA ALA A 320 -3.33 3.05 2.68
C ALA A 320 -4.68 3.79 2.68
N LEU A 321 -4.64 5.13 2.60
CA LEU A 321 -5.80 6.02 2.73
C LEU A 321 -6.47 5.92 4.12
N GLY A 322 -5.69 5.88 5.20
CA GLY A 322 -6.22 5.92 6.58
C GLY A 322 -6.81 4.59 7.05
N ARG A 323 -6.54 3.50 6.34
CA ARG A 323 -7.04 2.15 6.62
C ARG A 323 -6.03 1.27 7.36
N SER A 324 -4.80 1.72 7.57
CA SER A 324 -3.81 0.91 8.26
C SER A 324 -4.17 0.66 9.73
N SER A 325 -3.68 -0.48 10.24
CA SER A 325 -3.79 -0.87 11.63
C SER A 325 -3.34 0.24 12.60
N LEU A 326 -2.23 0.93 12.28
CA LEU A 326 -1.70 2.00 13.12
C LEU A 326 -2.61 3.25 13.12
N ALA A 327 -3.18 3.60 11.96
CA ALA A 327 -4.12 4.72 11.88
C ALA A 327 -5.32 4.48 12.80
N PHE A 328 -5.90 3.28 12.76
CA PHE A 328 -7.04 2.88 13.60
C PHE A 328 -6.69 2.72 15.09
N THR A 329 -5.63 1.97 15.41
CA THR A 329 -5.30 1.58 16.80
C THR A 329 -4.52 2.63 17.57
N ARG A 330 -3.90 3.61 16.89
CA ARG A 330 -3.03 4.62 17.53
C ARG A 330 -3.33 6.05 17.10
N ASN A 331 -4.38 6.29 16.31
CA ASN A 331 -4.67 7.59 15.70
C ASN A 331 -3.44 8.17 14.99
N ASN A 332 -2.68 7.33 14.30
CA ASN A 332 -1.35 7.69 13.81
C ASN A 332 -1.27 7.59 12.29
N LEU A 333 -1.21 8.75 11.63
CA LEU A 333 -1.21 8.86 10.18
C LEU A 333 0.17 8.78 9.52
N PHE A 334 1.25 8.71 10.31
CA PHE A 334 2.61 8.87 9.79
C PHE A 334 3.63 7.89 10.38
N GLY A 335 3.20 6.97 11.24
CA GLY A 335 4.08 5.99 11.90
C GLY A 335 4.99 6.56 12.99
N HIS A 336 4.83 7.84 13.36
CA HIS A 336 5.66 8.53 14.35
C HIS A 336 5.34 8.11 15.78
N SER A 337 6.34 8.07 16.67
CA SER A 337 6.09 7.84 18.10
C SER A 337 5.31 8.99 18.73
N ALA A 338 4.21 8.69 19.43
CA ALA A 338 3.36 9.70 20.08
C ALA A 338 3.91 10.11 21.45
N PHE A 339 4.62 11.26 21.51
CA PHE A 339 5.28 11.74 22.74
C PHE A 339 4.97 13.20 23.09
N ASP A 340 3.94 13.79 22.48
CA ASP A 340 3.67 15.23 22.62
C ASP A 340 3.06 15.61 23.98
N SER A 341 2.54 14.64 24.72
CA SER A 341 2.07 14.77 26.10
C SER A 341 2.37 13.51 26.93
N ASP A 342 2.36 13.64 28.26
CA ASP A 342 2.48 12.47 29.15
C ASP A 342 1.34 11.46 28.92
N VAL A 343 0.15 11.93 28.57
CA VAL A 343 -1.01 11.09 28.23
C VAL A 343 -0.74 10.25 26.98
N GLU A 344 -0.32 10.88 25.88
CA GLU A 344 -0.05 10.18 24.61
C GLU A 344 1.15 9.24 24.73
N LYS A 345 2.19 9.66 25.45
CA LYS A 345 3.38 8.84 25.73
C LYS A 345 3.03 7.57 26.51
N ASN A 346 2.23 7.72 27.57
CA ASN A 346 1.81 6.58 28.40
C ASN A 346 0.87 5.64 27.63
N ALA A 347 0.02 6.19 26.74
CA ALA A 347 -0.88 5.42 25.89
C ALA A 347 -0.21 4.84 24.63
N SER A 348 1.00 5.30 24.27
CA SER A 348 1.64 5.00 22.98
C SER A 348 0.72 5.24 21.77
N ARG A 349 -0.18 6.21 21.89
CA ARG A 349 -1.26 6.55 20.94
C ARG A 349 -1.52 8.06 21.00
N TYR A 350 -1.81 8.66 19.85
CA TYR A 350 -2.27 10.04 19.79
C TYR A 350 -3.71 10.16 20.27
N ILE A 351 -4.06 11.28 20.92
CA ILE A 351 -5.42 11.51 21.44
C ILE A 351 -6.46 11.40 20.31
N ASN A 352 -6.19 12.03 19.17
CA ASN A 352 -7.02 11.97 17.96
C ASN A 352 -6.13 12.07 16.72
N LEU A 353 -6.71 12.04 15.51
CA LEU A 353 -5.93 12.08 14.28
C LEU A 353 -5.26 13.44 14.04
N SER A 354 -5.94 14.55 14.36
CA SER A 354 -5.37 15.90 14.25
C SER A 354 -4.11 16.07 15.10
N SER A 355 -3.99 15.38 16.24
CA SER A 355 -2.75 15.28 17.02
C SER A 355 -1.57 14.82 16.16
N SER A 356 -1.77 13.76 15.37
CA SER A 356 -0.69 13.18 14.57
C SER A 356 -0.26 14.12 13.44
N VAL A 357 -1.21 14.86 12.85
CA VAL A 357 -0.94 15.89 11.83
C VAL A 357 -0.20 17.08 12.43
N TYR A 358 -0.61 17.55 13.62
CA TYR A 358 0.10 18.59 14.37
C TYR A 358 1.55 18.18 14.62
N SER A 359 1.76 16.98 15.16
CA SER A 359 3.10 16.47 15.48
C SER A 359 3.98 16.39 14.25
N HIS A 360 3.43 15.85 13.16
CA HIS A 360 4.11 15.75 11.88
C HIS A 360 4.55 17.12 11.34
N ALA A 361 3.61 18.06 11.25
CA ALA A 361 3.87 19.38 10.71
C ALA A 361 4.89 20.18 11.53
N ARG A 362 4.75 20.16 12.87
CA ARG A 362 5.60 20.92 13.79
C ARG A 362 6.97 20.26 14.00
N TYR A 363 7.01 19.00 14.42
CA TYR A 363 8.24 18.35 14.88
C TYR A 363 9.01 17.66 13.75
N TYR A 364 8.32 17.02 12.81
CA TYR A 364 8.98 16.25 11.77
C TYR A 364 9.32 17.12 10.56
N ILE A 365 8.37 17.87 10.01
CA ILE A 365 8.65 18.75 8.88
C ILE A 365 9.44 19.97 9.34
N SER A 366 8.83 20.87 10.11
CA SER A 366 9.42 22.19 10.39
C SER A 366 10.68 22.15 11.25
N ASN A 367 10.63 21.39 12.35
CA ASN A 367 11.77 21.32 13.27
C ASN A 367 12.90 20.39 12.81
N SER A 368 12.65 19.51 11.83
CA SER A 368 13.61 18.47 11.40
C SER A 368 13.91 18.52 9.90
N TYR A 369 13.04 17.98 9.04
CA TYR A 369 13.33 17.83 7.60
C TYR A 369 13.49 19.15 6.84
N CYS A 370 12.92 20.25 7.36
CA CYS A 370 13.06 21.59 6.82
C CYS A 370 13.96 22.50 7.67
N ASN A 371 14.77 21.91 8.57
CA ASN A 371 15.65 22.65 9.46
C ASN A 371 17.12 22.33 9.18
N PRO A 372 17.88 23.21 8.52
CA PRO A 372 19.29 23.00 8.17
C PRO A 372 20.26 22.76 9.35
N LYS A 373 19.79 22.88 10.59
CA LYS A 373 20.57 22.54 11.80
C LYS A 373 20.42 21.08 12.24
N LYS A 374 19.57 20.30 11.58
CA LYS A 374 19.25 18.92 11.94
C LYS A 374 19.86 17.94 10.95
N PHE A 375 20.19 16.74 11.43
CA PHE A 375 20.81 15.73 10.58
C PHE A 375 19.84 15.19 9.52
N GLN A 376 18.53 15.27 9.76
CA GLN A 376 17.48 14.86 8.81
C GLN A 376 17.36 15.81 7.61
N TYR A 377 17.93 17.02 7.70
CA TYR A 377 17.81 18.01 6.63
C TYR A 377 18.73 17.63 5.46
N HIS A 378 18.10 17.31 4.34
CA HIS A 378 18.76 17.13 3.04
C HIS A 378 18.02 17.90 1.93
N GLY A 379 17.15 18.83 2.33
CA GLY A 379 16.17 19.51 1.48
C GLY A 379 14.74 19.29 1.99
N CYS A 380 13.92 20.35 1.95
CA CYS A 380 12.55 20.37 2.49
C CYS A 380 11.50 19.80 1.49
N TYR A 381 11.78 18.69 0.81
CA TYR A 381 10.93 18.08 -0.23
C TYR A 381 11.06 16.55 -0.21
N PHE A 382 10.18 15.79 -0.85
CA PHE A 382 10.19 14.32 -0.77
C PHE A 382 11.52 13.71 -1.26
N GLY A 383 11.94 14.06 -2.48
CA GLY A 383 13.25 13.74 -3.03
C GLY A 383 13.50 12.25 -3.29
N ASP A 384 14.76 11.86 -3.19
CA ASP A 384 15.31 10.54 -3.52
C ASP A 384 16.40 10.16 -2.49
N LYS A 385 17.18 9.10 -2.73
CA LYS A 385 18.26 8.74 -1.81
C LYS A 385 19.49 9.65 -1.89
N ALA A 386 19.54 10.58 -2.85
CA ALA A 386 20.61 11.57 -2.98
C ALA A 386 20.30 12.91 -2.28
N SER A 387 19.04 13.34 -2.26
CA SER A 387 18.60 14.60 -1.65
C SER A 387 17.12 14.58 -1.25
N GLY A 388 16.72 15.47 -0.33
CA GLY A 388 15.37 15.54 0.22
C GLY A 388 15.10 14.55 1.37
N MET A 389 13.84 14.45 1.78
CA MET A 389 13.42 13.70 2.95
C MET A 389 13.79 12.21 2.87
N ASN A 390 13.67 11.59 1.69
CA ASN A 390 13.90 10.16 1.49
C ASN A 390 15.33 9.68 1.86
N VAL A 391 16.31 10.60 1.88
CA VAL A 391 17.67 10.31 2.37
C VAL A 391 17.64 9.76 3.80
N SER A 392 16.74 10.27 4.66
CA SER A 392 16.67 9.93 6.09
C SER A 392 15.31 9.41 6.57
N TYR A 393 14.25 9.47 5.74
CA TYR A 393 12.88 9.14 6.16
C TYR A 393 12.55 7.64 6.10
N ALA A 394 12.90 6.96 5.00
CA ALA A 394 12.48 5.57 4.76
C ALA A 394 13.64 4.71 4.25
N SER A 395 13.59 3.39 4.48
CA SER A 395 14.51 2.44 3.84
C SER A 395 14.14 2.14 2.39
N ASP A 396 12.90 2.40 1.99
CA ASP A 396 12.46 2.30 0.60
C ASP A 396 13.16 3.36 -0.27
N PRO A 397 14.02 2.98 -1.23
CA PRO A 397 14.72 3.94 -2.07
C PRO A 397 13.77 4.78 -2.94
N TYR A 398 12.55 4.32 -3.21
CA TYR A 398 11.57 5.00 -4.06
C TYR A 398 10.40 5.61 -3.27
N TRP A 399 10.51 5.72 -1.93
CA TRP A 399 9.48 6.34 -1.07
C TRP A 399 9.08 7.74 -1.55
N GLY A 400 10.06 8.57 -1.94
CA GLY A 400 9.78 9.93 -2.38
C GLY A 400 8.97 10.01 -3.67
N GLU A 401 9.16 9.06 -4.59
CA GLU A 401 8.33 8.93 -5.79
C GLU A 401 6.90 8.48 -5.45
N LYS A 402 6.74 7.55 -4.50
CA LYS A 402 5.41 7.08 -4.05
C LYS A 402 4.63 8.20 -3.37
N ALA A 403 5.28 8.98 -2.51
CA ALA A 403 4.68 10.16 -1.89
C ALA A 403 4.31 11.24 -2.93
N ALA A 404 5.20 11.51 -3.88
CA ALA A 404 4.97 12.44 -4.98
C ALA A 404 3.82 11.99 -5.90
N SER A 405 3.71 10.69 -6.18
CA SER A 405 2.63 10.11 -6.98
C SER A 405 1.25 10.27 -6.31
N ASN A 406 1.17 10.12 -4.98
CA ASN A 406 -0.05 10.43 -4.23
C ASN A 406 -0.40 11.93 -4.28
N TYR A 407 0.60 12.81 -4.25
CA TYR A 407 0.38 14.25 -4.39
C TYR A 407 -0.14 14.60 -5.80
N TYR A 408 0.50 14.05 -6.84
CA TYR A 408 0.01 14.19 -8.22
C TYR A 408 -1.41 13.67 -8.37
N ARG A 409 -1.74 12.51 -7.80
CA ARG A 409 -3.08 11.93 -7.84
C ARG A 409 -4.11 12.89 -7.24
N LEU A 410 -3.86 13.41 -6.04
CA LEU A 410 -4.71 14.40 -5.38
C LEU A 410 -4.90 15.65 -6.26
N ASP A 411 -3.80 16.27 -6.69
CA ASP A 411 -3.84 17.49 -7.50
C ASP A 411 -4.56 17.26 -8.83
N SER A 412 -4.39 16.09 -9.46
CA SER A 412 -5.08 15.70 -10.70
C SER A 412 -6.59 15.70 -10.56
N PHE A 413 -7.12 15.15 -9.46
CA PHE A 413 -8.55 15.16 -9.20
C PHE A 413 -9.10 16.57 -8.95
N PHE A 414 -8.28 17.46 -8.40
CA PHE A 414 -8.72 18.81 -8.04
C PHE A 414 -8.47 19.86 -9.14
N GLY A 415 -7.85 19.46 -10.25
CA GLY A 415 -7.69 20.28 -11.46
C GLY A 415 -6.28 20.84 -11.69
N LEU A 416 -5.25 20.22 -11.12
CA LEU A 416 -3.82 20.51 -11.38
C LEU A 416 -3.42 21.98 -11.11
N LYS A 417 -3.99 22.57 -10.06
CA LYS A 417 -3.68 23.93 -9.62
C LYS A 417 -2.32 24.03 -8.95
N ASP A 418 -1.83 22.95 -8.32
CA ASP A 418 -0.50 22.95 -7.69
C ASP A 418 0.61 22.68 -8.71
N LEU A 419 0.34 21.87 -9.76
CA LEU A 419 1.30 21.53 -10.81
C LEU A 419 1.98 22.77 -11.43
N ASN A 420 3.32 22.79 -11.33
CA ASN A 420 4.19 23.83 -11.88
C ASN A 420 3.75 25.25 -11.48
N LYS A 421 3.12 25.44 -10.31
CA LYS A 421 2.87 26.79 -9.77
C LYS A 421 4.19 27.51 -9.52
N TYR A 422 5.14 26.80 -8.91
CA TYR A 422 6.41 27.36 -8.49
C TYR A 422 7.57 27.00 -9.43
N THR A 423 8.51 27.93 -9.59
CA THR A 423 9.75 27.71 -10.34
C THR A 423 10.74 26.93 -9.47
N ILE A 424 11.26 25.82 -10.01
CA ILE A 424 12.22 24.95 -9.32
C ILE A 424 13.60 25.06 -9.95
N GLY A 425 14.57 25.41 -9.11
CA GLY A 425 15.99 25.38 -9.43
C GLY A 425 16.69 24.23 -8.72
N ILE A 426 17.58 23.53 -9.41
CA ILE A 426 18.36 22.42 -8.89
C ILE A 426 19.84 22.79 -8.83
N LYS A 427 20.47 22.48 -7.70
CA LYS A 427 21.91 22.49 -7.54
C LYS A 427 22.54 21.27 -8.23
N THR A 428 23.28 21.48 -9.30
CA THR A 428 23.80 20.40 -10.15
C THR A 428 25.18 19.88 -9.77
N LYS A 429 25.96 20.65 -8.99
CA LYS A 429 27.33 20.31 -8.59
C LYS A 429 27.38 19.82 -7.16
N SER A 430 28.38 19.00 -6.83
CA SER A 430 28.67 18.64 -5.44
C SER A 430 29.34 19.78 -4.68
N GLY A 431 29.27 19.72 -3.34
CA GLY A 431 29.81 20.71 -2.41
C GLY A 431 28.74 21.70 -1.94
N SER A 432 28.81 22.13 -0.68
CA SER A 432 27.83 23.04 -0.08
C SER A 432 27.77 24.41 -0.77
N ILE A 433 26.56 24.95 -0.93
CA ILE A 433 26.33 26.34 -1.32
C ILE A 433 25.67 27.13 -0.18
N ASN A 434 25.93 28.43 -0.13
CA ASN A 434 25.40 29.31 0.90
C ASN A 434 24.05 29.90 0.47
N VAL A 435 23.11 29.96 1.39
CA VAL A 435 21.90 30.78 1.28
C VAL A 435 22.11 32.06 2.08
N TYR A 436 22.03 33.20 1.42
CA TYR A 436 22.35 34.52 1.96
C TYR A 436 21.11 35.28 2.40
N SER A 437 21.26 36.21 3.35
CA SER A 437 20.18 37.07 3.83
C SER A 437 19.86 38.22 2.88
N GLU A 438 20.80 38.59 2.01
CA GLU A 438 20.67 39.64 0.98
C GLU A 438 21.34 39.15 -0.32
N PRO A 439 21.06 39.75 -1.50
CA PRO A 439 21.71 39.40 -2.78
C PRO A 439 23.16 39.93 -2.83
N SER A 440 23.98 39.51 -1.88
CA SER A 440 25.37 39.92 -1.70
C SER A 440 26.16 38.83 -0.99
N SER A 441 27.33 38.49 -1.54
CA SER A 441 28.23 37.49 -0.93
C SER A 441 28.84 37.94 0.40
N ASN A 442 28.72 39.23 0.76
CA ASN A 442 29.17 39.79 2.03
C ASN A 442 28.08 39.82 3.10
N SER A 443 26.85 39.45 2.76
CA SER A 443 25.74 39.39 3.70
C SER A 443 25.83 38.14 4.58
N ASN A 444 24.98 38.08 5.61
CA ASN A 444 24.95 36.94 6.51
C ASN A 444 24.50 35.67 5.77
N VAL A 445 25.18 34.56 6.03
CA VAL A 445 24.74 33.24 5.55
C VAL A 445 23.68 32.72 6.50
N LEU A 446 22.45 32.56 6.00
CA LEU A 446 21.33 31.99 6.74
C LEU A 446 21.58 30.51 7.07
N TYR A 447 21.96 29.74 6.05
CA TYR A 447 22.35 28.34 6.16
C TYR A 447 23.15 27.89 4.93
N LYS A 448 23.64 26.65 4.96
CA LYS A 448 24.30 25.99 3.84
C LYS A 448 23.55 24.71 3.48
N THR A 449 23.56 24.37 2.21
CA THR A 449 23.10 23.04 1.77
C THR A 449 24.09 21.96 2.15
N ASP A 450 23.66 20.70 2.05
CA ASP A 450 24.56 19.56 2.00
C ASP A 450 25.49 19.56 0.78
N ASP A 451 26.48 18.67 0.79
CA ASP A 451 27.44 18.47 -0.29
C ASP A 451 26.85 17.67 -1.47
N SER A 452 25.71 16.99 -1.29
CA SER A 452 25.01 16.25 -2.34
C SER A 452 24.63 17.11 -3.55
N LYS A 453 24.47 16.46 -4.70
CA LYS A 453 23.86 17.05 -5.90
C LYS A 453 22.33 17.03 -5.78
N ASN A 454 21.66 17.63 -6.75
CA ASN A 454 20.21 17.62 -6.94
C ASN A 454 19.40 18.32 -5.84
N ILE A 455 20.01 19.27 -5.13
CA ILE A 455 19.31 20.01 -4.08
C ILE A 455 18.35 21.04 -4.69
N SER A 456 17.06 20.92 -4.36
CA SER A 456 15.99 21.78 -4.89
C SER A 456 15.86 23.10 -4.14
N PHE A 457 15.57 24.15 -4.90
CA PHE A 457 15.30 25.50 -4.46
C PHE A 457 14.01 26.03 -5.10
N LEU A 458 13.14 26.60 -4.27
CA LEU A 458 11.98 27.34 -4.73
C LEU A 458 12.39 28.76 -5.12
N ILE A 459 12.43 29.07 -6.41
CA ILE A 459 12.80 30.39 -6.91
C ILE A 459 11.56 31.28 -6.91
N LEU A 460 11.63 32.40 -6.18
CA LEU A 460 10.55 33.39 -6.11
C LEU A 460 10.75 34.51 -7.13
N ASP A 461 12.00 34.94 -7.34
CA ASP A 461 12.30 36.03 -8.27
C ASP A 461 13.77 36.02 -8.75
N SER A 462 14.00 36.64 -9.90
CA SER A 462 15.31 36.94 -10.46
C SER A 462 15.67 38.41 -10.19
N ILE A 463 16.49 38.65 -9.17
CA ILE A 463 16.85 40.01 -8.74
C ILE A 463 17.71 40.73 -9.79
N ASP A 464 18.75 40.06 -10.29
CA ASP A 464 19.67 40.59 -11.30
C ASP A 464 20.34 39.44 -12.08
N GLU A 465 21.44 39.69 -12.80
CA GLU A 465 22.18 38.66 -13.54
C GLU A 465 22.90 37.61 -12.66
N ASN A 466 23.01 37.86 -11.35
CA ASN A 466 23.82 37.08 -10.41
C ASN A 466 23.00 36.34 -9.35
N TRP A 467 21.83 36.85 -8.96
CA TRP A 467 21.08 36.37 -7.79
C TRP A 467 19.65 35.92 -8.09
N TYR A 468 19.28 34.79 -7.48
CA TYR A 468 17.89 34.39 -7.29
C TYR A 468 17.46 34.72 -5.85
N LYS A 469 16.23 35.24 -5.70
CA LYS A 469 15.49 35.23 -4.44
C LYS A 469 14.78 33.89 -4.32
N VAL A 470 14.93 33.23 -3.18
CA VAL A 470 14.35 31.90 -2.92
C VAL A 470 13.52 31.90 -1.66
N GLN A 471 12.52 31.03 -1.59
CA GLN A 471 11.86 30.72 -0.33
C GLN A 471 12.85 29.92 0.54
N SER A 472 13.10 30.37 1.76
CA SER A 472 14.07 29.70 2.65
C SER A 472 13.45 28.44 3.23
N ASP A 473 14.16 27.30 3.15
CA ASP A 473 13.73 26.09 3.85
C ASP A 473 13.69 26.31 5.38
N ALA A 474 14.69 27.03 5.90
CA ALA A 474 14.75 27.39 7.31
C ALA A 474 13.71 28.44 7.67
N SER A 475 13.02 28.25 8.80
CA SER A 475 12.33 29.37 9.47
C SER A 475 13.35 30.39 9.95
N LEU A 476 13.09 31.67 9.69
CA LEU A 476 13.94 32.79 10.13
C LEU A 476 13.46 33.41 11.45
N GLY A 477 12.30 32.97 11.96
CA GLY A 477 11.74 33.38 13.24
C GLY A 477 11.87 32.29 14.31
N ASP A 478 10.77 32.02 15.01
CA ASP A 478 10.66 30.84 15.87
C ASP A 478 10.79 29.57 15.00
N ILE A 479 11.61 28.62 15.44
CA ILE A 479 11.89 27.37 14.70
C ILE A 479 10.64 26.53 14.46
N HIS A 480 9.63 26.68 15.31
CA HIS A 480 8.39 25.94 15.25
C HIS A 480 7.38 26.52 14.25
N TYR A 481 7.41 27.82 14.01
CA TYR A 481 6.45 28.53 13.17
C TYR A 481 7.12 28.99 11.87
N TYR A 482 6.35 29.11 10.80
CA TYR A 482 6.88 29.55 9.52
C TYR A 482 6.07 30.71 8.96
N ASP A 483 6.77 31.80 8.69
CA ASP A 483 6.19 32.97 8.03
C ASP A 483 6.68 33.01 6.59
N PHE A 484 5.80 32.66 5.65
CA PHE A 484 6.08 32.65 4.21
C PHE A 484 6.52 34.03 3.70
N SER A 485 6.00 35.12 4.27
CA SER A 485 6.25 36.48 3.80
C SER A 485 7.64 36.99 4.14
N THR A 486 8.25 36.47 5.21
CA THR A 486 9.55 36.94 5.72
C THR A 486 10.66 35.90 5.63
N SER A 487 10.33 34.61 5.50
CA SER A 487 11.32 33.52 5.42
C SER A 487 11.92 33.37 4.01
N ILE A 488 12.64 34.39 3.57
CA ILE A 488 13.27 34.47 2.24
C ILE A 488 14.80 34.44 2.33
N GLY A 489 15.45 33.93 1.29
CA GLY A 489 16.92 33.93 1.15
C GLY A 489 17.37 34.21 -0.28
N TYR A 490 18.69 34.24 -0.49
CA TYR A 490 19.28 34.52 -1.80
C TYR A 490 20.38 33.53 -2.14
N VAL A 491 20.40 33.05 -3.39
CA VAL A 491 21.42 32.12 -3.91
C VAL A 491 21.97 32.64 -5.24
N LYS A 492 23.19 32.22 -5.58
CA LYS A 492 23.83 32.62 -6.84
C LYS A 492 23.26 31.83 -8.01
N LYS A 493 22.95 32.52 -9.11
CA LYS A 493 22.44 31.88 -10.33
C LYS A 493 23.40 30.86 -10.93
N GLY A 494 24.71 31.13 -10.88
CA GLY A 494 25.73 30.23 -11.44
C GLY A 494 25.83 28.85 -10.77
N ASP A 495 25.20 28.67 -9.60
CA ASP A 495 25.18 27.42 -8.86
C ASP A 495 23.89 26.60 -9.10
N ILE A 496 22.89 27.19 -9.77
CA ILE A 496 21.53 26.65 -9.90
C ILE A 496 21.12 26.53 -11.37
N GLN A 497 20.66 25.35 -11.79
CA GLN A 497 19.97 25.13 -13.06
C GLN A 497 18.47 25.20 -12.82
N VAL A 498 17.75 26.06 -13.54
CA VAL A 498 16.28 26.04 -13.54
C VAL A 498 15.82 24.83 -14.35
N VAL A 499 15.01 23.96 -13.74
CA VAL A 499 14.52 22.72 -14.36
C VAL A 499 13.01 22.74 -14.57
N ILE A 500 12.29 23.57 -13.80
CA ILE A 500 10.85 23.80 -13.98
C ILE A 500 10.62 25.30 -13.95
N ASP A 501 10.05 25.82 -15.03
CA ASP A 501 9.58 27.21 -15.11
C ASP A 501 8.14 27.29 -14.58
N GLY A 502 7.96 27.94 -13.45
CA GLY A 502 6.69 28.03 -12.76
C GLY A 502 5.79 29.15 -13.31
N LYS A 503 4.50 29.08 -12.97
CA LYS A 503 3.52 30.12 -13.33
C LYS A 503 3.71 31.43 -12.55
N GLY A 504 4.47 31.41 -11.44
CA GLY A 504 4.70 32.53 -10.54
C GLY A 504 3.74 32.54 -9.35
N ASP A 505 4.14 33.24 -8.28
CA ASP A 505 3.33 33.38 -7.06
C ASP A 505 3.35 34.84 -6.53
N ASP A 506 2.30 35.60 -6.88
CA ASP A 506 2.07 36.98 -6.42
C ASP A 506 1.09 37.03 -5.23
N SER A 507 0.98 35.94 -4.47
CA SER A 507 0.07 35.80 -3.34
C SER A 507 0.19 36.97 -2.36
N LYS A 508 -0.95 37.59 -2.06
CA LYS A 508 -1.08 38.51 -0.94
C LYS A 508 -1.55 37.75 0.29
N PHE A 509 -1.00 38.10 1.44
CA PHE A 509 -1.34 37.47 2.70
C PHE A 509 -2.16 38.39 3.59
N VAL A 510 -3.17 37.83 4.24
CA VAL A 510 -4.01 38.49 5.22
C VAL A 510 -3.94 37.76 6.56
N LYS A 511 -3.94 38.50 7.67
CA LYS A 511 -3.91 37.91 9.00
C LYS A 511 -5.30 37.41 9.39
N VAL A 512 -5.38 36.17 9.86
CA VAL A 512 -6.60 35.60 10.44
C VAL A 512 -6.33 35.24 11.89
N THR A 513 -7.27 35.59 12.78
CA THR A 513 -7.20 35.33 14.21
C THR A 513 -8.43 34.55 14.67
N PHE A 514 -8.20 33.49 15.41
CA PHE A 514 -9.22 32.72 16.09
C PHE A 514 -9.00 32.81 17.60
N ASP A 515 -10.07 33.14 18.32
CA ASP A 515 -10.12 33.28 19.77
C ASP A 515 -11.04 32.21 20.35
N ALA A 516 -10.49 31.35 21.19
CA ALA A 516 -11.21 30.28 21.87
C ALA A 516 -12.14 30.81 22.98
N GLY A 517 -12.17 32.11 23.25
CA GLY A 517 -12.93 32.67 24.37
C GLY A 517 -12.41 32.13 25.70
N GLU A 518 -13.25 31.38 26.41
CA GLU A 518 -12.89 30.70 27.65
C GLU A 518 -12.22 29.33 27.44
N GLY A 519 -12.28 28.78 26.21
CA GLY A 519 -11.67 27.51 25.85
C GLY A 519 -10.18 27.61 25.52
N LEU A 520 -9.62 26.50 25.08
CA LEU A 520 -8.21 26.36 24.72
C LEU A 520 -8.05 25.62 23.39
N PHE A 521 -7.09 26.06 22.57
CA PHE A 521 -6.57 25.29 21.46
C PHE A 521 -5.59 24.22 21.95
N ARG A 522 -5.23 23.29 21.05
CA ARG A 522 -4.35 22.17 21.33
C ARG A 522 -3.00 22.56 21.95
N ASP A 523 -2.40 23.65 21.49
CA ASP A 523 -1.10 24.14 22.00
C ASP A 523 -1.21 24.82 23.38
N GLY A 524 -2.41 24.85 23.97
CA GLY A 524 -2.72 25.49 25.24
C GLY A 524 -2.96 26.99 25.14
N SER A 525 -3.02 27.55 23.93
CA SER A 525 -3.33 28.96 23.72
C SER A 525 -4.85 29.22 23.69
N ASN A 526 -5.27 30.43 24.08
CA ASN A 526 -6.64 30.91 23.81
C ASN A 526 -6.76 31.58 22.44
N VAL A 527 -5.65 31.96 21.80
CA VAL A 527 -5.66 32.70 20.54
C VAL A 527 -4.63 32.14 19.59
N ILE A 528 -5.07 31.81 18.39
CA ILE A 528 -4.22 31.41 17.26
C ILE A 528 -4.33 32.47 16.17
N SER A 529 -3.18 32.88 15.62
CA SER A 529 -3.13 33.71 14.41
C SER A 529 -2.14 33.17 13.40
N TYR A 530 -2.47 33.26 12.12
CA TYR A 530 -1.57 32.96 11.01
C TYR A 530 -1.89 33.85 9.80
N TYR A 531 -0.97 33.84 8.82
CA TYR A 531 -1.14 34.55 7.55
C TYR A 531 -1.66 33.59 6.49
N LEU A 532 -2.76 33.97 5.86
CA LEU A 532 -3.50 33.20 4.86
C LEU A 532 -3.44 33.92 3.51
N GLU A 533 -3.32 33.20 2.40
CA GLU A 533 -3.45 33.81 1.07
C GLU A 533 -4.84 34.45 0.93
N SER A 534 -4.91 35.67 0.41
CA SER A 534 -6.18 36.37 0.22
C SER A 534 -7.16 35.52 -0.60
N TYR A 535 -8.45 35.58 -0.24
CA TYR A 535 -9.52 34.75 -0.82
C TYR A 535 -9.48 33.25 -0.52
N LYS A 536 -8.58 32.77 0.34
CA LYS A 536 -8.64 31.41 0.88
C LYS A 536 -9.53 31.33 2.10
N LYS A 537 -10.19 30.18 2.29
CA LYS A 537 -11.02 29.94 3.47
C LYS A 537 -10.10 29.53 4.63
N PRO A 538 -10.19 30.17 5.80
CA PRO A 538 -9.42 29.76 6.98
C PRO A 538 -9.80 28.37 7.47
N SER A 539 -8.81 27.61 7.95
CA SER A 539 -8.97 26.27 8.55
C SER A 539 -8.40 26.24 9.96
N ILE A 540 -9.11 25.64 10.90
CA ILE A 540 -8.63 25.50 12.29
C ILE A 540 -9.30 24.33 13.02
N GLU A 541 -8.51 23.65 13.85
CA GLU A 541 -8.98 22.71 14.86
C GLU A 541 -9.84 23.44 15.90
N TYR A 542 -11.01 22.86 16.18
CA TYR A 542 -11.94 23.47 17.11
C TYR A 542 -11.35 23.51 18.53
N PRO A 543 -11.48 24.63 19.26
CA PRO A 543 -11.02 24.72 20.64
C PRO A 543 -11.91 23.90 21.58
N VAL A 544 -11.32 23.43 22.67
CA VAL A 544 -12.01 22.62 23.69
C VAL A 544 -12.29 23.47 24.92
N LEU A 545 -13.48 23.29 25.51
CA LEU A 545 -13.87 23.89 26.79
C LEU A 545 -14.58 22.83 27.65
N ASP A 546 -14.08 22.62 28.87
CA ASP A 546 -14.58 21.56 29.77
C ASP A 546 -16.07 21.72 30.07
N ASN A 547 -16.86 20.66 29.82
CA ASN A 547 -18.32 20.59 29.95
C ASN A 547 -19.11 21.36 28.88
N TYR A 548 -18.46 21.83 27.83
CA TYR A 548 -19.11 22.53 26.73
C TYR A 548 -18.77 21.86 25.39
N LEU A 549 -19.72 21.91 24.47
CA LEU A 549 -19.54 21.53 23.08
C LEU A 549 -19.29 22.80 22.25
N PHE A 550 -18.25 22.80 21.43
CA PHE A 550 -18.06 23.83 20.41
C PHE A 550 -19.17 23.73 19.37
N ILE A 551 -19.90 24.81 19.13
CA ILE A 551 -21.02 24.85 18.17
C ILE A 551 -20.78 25.78 16.98
N GLY A 552 -19.59 26.39 16.88
CA GLY A 552 -19.20 27.25 15.77
C GLY A 552 -18.53 28.55 16.22
N TRP A 553 -18.41 29.48 15.27
CA TRP A 553 -17.84 30.81 15.46
C TRP A 553 -18.94 31.87 15.53
N ASP A 554 -18.63 33.04 16.10
CA ASP A 554 -19.54 34.19 16.24
C ASP A 554 -20.09 34.72 14.90
N LYS A 555 -19.39 34.42 13.82
CA LYS A 555 -19.81 34.65 12.43
C LYS A 555 -19.30 33.52 11.53
N GLU A 556 -19.88 33.40 10.34
CA GLU A 556 -19.44 32.43 9.34
C GLU A 556 -17.97 32.63 8.95
N VAL A 557 -17.21 31.54 8.88
CA VAL A 557 -15.82 31.54 8.44
C VAL A 557 -15.77 31.64 6.92
N VAL A 558 -15.33 32.78 6.42
CA VAL A 558 -15.34 33.12 4.99
C VAL A 558 -13.95 33.50 4.49
N ALA A 559 -13.75 33.31 3.18
CA ALA A 559 -12.62 33.87 2.45
C ALA A 559 -12.66 35.41 2.45
N SER A 560 -11.51 36.05 2.64
CA SER A 560 -11.42 37.52 2.75
C SER A 560 -10.08 38.07 2.26
N GLU A 561 -10.06 39.37 1.91
CA GLU A 561 -8.84 40.16 1.68
C GLU A 561 -8.46 41.02 2.91
N GLU A 562 -9.36 41.14 3.89
CA GLU A 562 -9.18 41.95 5.10
C GLU A 562 -8.96 41.08 6.32
N GLU A 563 -8.24 41.60 7.32
CA GLU A 563 -7.97 40.87 8.56
C GLU A 563 -9.26 40.33 9.18
N GLN A 564 -9.26 39.05 9.55
CA GLN A 564 -10.41 38.40 10.18
C GLN A 564 -10.13 38.07 11.65
N TYR A 565 -11.18 38.19 12.46
CA TYR A 565 -11.21 37.80 13.86
C TYR A 565 -12.49 36.99 14.09
N TYR A 566 -12.36 35.79 14.66
CA TYR A 566 -13.47 34.89 14.98
C TYR A 566 -13.38 34.50 16.46
N THR A 567 -14.51 34.47 17.16
CA THR A 567 -14.59 34.03 18.56
C THR A 567 -15.46 32.80 18.69
N ALA A 568 -14.96 31.78 19.40
CA ALA A 568 -15.63 30.50 19.58
C ALA A 568 -16.95 30.64 20.35
N VAL A 569 -17.96 29.88 19.93
CA VAL A 569 -19.27 29.81 20.56
C VAL A 569 -19.51 28.39 21.05
N TYR A 570 -20.01 28.27 22.27
CA TYR A 570 -20.14 27.02 22.99
C TYR A 570 -21.56 26.76 23.48
N LYS A 571 -21.88 25.47 23.68
CA LYS A 571 -23.11 25.00 24.29
C LYS A 571 -22.83 24.10 25.47
N GLU A 572 -23.40 24.41 26.63
CA GLU A 572 -23.13 23.67 27.87
C GLU A 572 -23.79 22.28 27.83
N VAL A 573 -22.97 21.25 28.04
CA VAL A 573 -23.40 19.85 28.11
C VAL A 573 -23.77 19.51 29.54
N LYS A 574 -25.02 19.07 29.74
CA LYS A 574 -25.52 18.66 31.06
C LYS A 574 -25.01 17.26 31.41
N SER A 575 -25.20 16.29 30.53
CA SER A 575 -24.74 14.91 30.70
C SER A 575 -24.67 14.15 29.37
N ILE A 576 -23.91 13.05 29.37
CA ILE A 576 -23.95 12.04 28.31
C ILE A 576 -24.26 10.67 28.92
N SER A 577 -24.91 9.80 28.15
CA SER A 577 -25.18 8.40 28.54
C SER A 577 -25.11 7.48 27.33
N MET A 578 -24.72 6.22 27.54
CA MET A 578 -24.82 5.19 26.51
C MET A 578 -26.28 5.02 26.07
N ASP A 579 -26.49 5.03 24.75
CA ASP A 579 -27.78 4.78 24.10
C ASP A 579 -27.80 3.36 23.50
N ASN A 580 -26.76 3.01 22.73
CA ASN A 580 -26.52 1.65 22.25
C ASN A 580 -25.13 1.18 22.67
N ILE A 581 -25.04 0.00 23.29
CA ILE A 581 -23.77 -0.63 23.70
C ILE A 581 -23.24 -1.49 22.54
N PRO A 582 -21.98 -1.28 22.10
CA PRO A 582 -21.36 -2.11 21.06
C PRO A 582 -20.87 -3.45 21.62
N LYS A 583 -19.99 -4.16 20.89
CA LYS A 583 -19.39 -5.43 21.30
C LYS A 583 -18.69 -5.31 22.67
N THR A 584 -18.94 -6.29 23.55
CA THR A 584 -18.43 -6.30 24.94
C THR A 584 -17.42 -7.40 25.24
N ASP A 585 -17.38 -8.47 24.44
CA ASP A 585 -16.51 -9.63 24.70
C ASP A 585 -15.38 -9.69 23.67
N PHE A 586 -14.14 -9.75 24.16
CA PHE A 586 -12.92 -9.71 23.36
C PHE A 586 -11.93 -10.79 23.77
N GLU A 587 -11.06 -11.16 22.85
CA GLU A 587 -9.88 -11.99 23.08
C GLU A 587 -8.64 -11.10 23.29
N THR A 588 -7.59 -11.62 23.91
CA THR A 588 -6.35 -10.84 23.98
C THR A 588 -5.77 -10.62 22.59
N ARG A 589 -5.28 -9.39 22.34
CA ARG A 589 -4.79 -8.89 21.03
C ARG A 589 -5.89 -8.64 19.99
N ASP A 590 -7.16 -8.70 20.38
CA ASP A 590 -8.24 -8.18 19.54
C ASP A 590 -8.08 -6.69 19.27
N ARG A 591 -8.92 -6.21 18.36
CA ARG A 591 -9.12 -4.79 18.08
C ARG A 591 -10.47 -4.36 18.59
N ILE A 592 -10.55 -3.12 19.07
CA ILE A 592 -11.80 -2.57 19.57
C ILE A 592 -12.83 -2.55 18.44
N ASP A 593 -14.08 -2.89 18.77
CA ASP A 593 -15.20 -2.86 17.86
C ASP A 593 -16.30 -2.00 18.49
N ILE A 594 -16.50 -0.81 17.93
CA ILE A 594 -17.51 0.15 18.36
C ILE A 594 -18.66 0.27 17.34
N LYS A 595 -18.75 -0.66 16.37
CA LYS A 595 -19.85 -0.67 15.40
C LYS A 595 -21.18 -0.72 16.15
N ASN A 596 -22.15 0.06 15.66
CA ASN A 596 -23.48 0.24 16.27
C ASN A 596 -23.55 0.95 17.63
N GLY A 597 -22.42 1.35 18.22
CA GLY A 597 -22.39 2.10 19.48
C GLY A 597 -22.84 3.56 19.33
N SER A 598 -23.59 4.06 20.31
CA SER A 598 -24.01 5.47 20.35
C SER A 598 -24.25 6.00 21.76
N ILE A 599 -24.17 7.32 21.91
CA ILE A 599 -24.52 8.06 23.12
C ILE A 599 -25.69 9.01 22.89
N LEU A 600 -26.40 9.32 23.98
CA LEU A 600 -27.35 10.43 24.08
C LEU A 600 -26.68 11.57 24.85
N VAL A 601 -26.74 12.78 24.30
CA VAL A 601 -26.18 14.01 24.87
C VAL A 601 -27.35 14.89 25.29
N GLU A 602 -27.43 15.24 26.58
CA GLU A 602 -28.40 16.21 27.11
C GLU A 602 -27.70 17.55 27.35
N PHE A 603 -28.27 18.64 26.83
CA PHE A 603 -27.76 19.99 27.03
C PHE A 603 -28.50 20.72 28.16
N VAL A 604 -27.89 21.75 28.74
CA VAL A 604 -28.51 22.53 29.84
C VAL A 604 -29.76 23.29 29.39
N ASP A 605 -29.88 23.61 28.09
CA ASP A 605 -31.08 24.22 27.51
C ASP A 605 -32.26 23.24 27.33
N GLY A 606 -32.07 21.96 27.68
CA GLY A 606 -33.07 20.90 27.59
C GLY A 606 -33.18 20.23 26.21
N SER A 607 -32.33 20.58 25.25
CA SER A 607 -32.21 19.85 23.98
C SER A 607 -31.39 18.57 24.14
N GLU A 608 -31.61 17.62 23.24
CA GLU A 608 -30.91 16.33 23.22
C GLU A 608 -30.40 16.00 21.81
N GLU A 609 -29.28 15.28 21.73
CA GLU A 609 -28.67 14.82 20.48
C GLU A 609 -28.14 13.38 20.62
N LYS A 610 -28.36 12.56 19.59
CA LYS A 610 -27.78 11.21 19.50
C LYS A 610 -26.52 11.26 18.65
N VAL A 611 -25.41 10.74 19.19
CA VAL A 611 -24.09 10.75 18.55
C VAL A 611 -23.56 9.33 18.43
N LEU A 612 -23.11 8.93 17.24
CA LEU A 612 -22.44 7.64 17.02
C LEU A 612 -21.04 7.66 17.65
N LEU A 613 -20.58 6.52 18.16
CA LEU A 613 -19.21 6.41 18.64
C LEU A 613 -18.21 6.51 17.49
N SER A 614 -17.09 7.18 17.75
CA SER A 614 -15.87 7.16 16.95
C SER A 614 -14.68 6.71 17.80
N THR A 615 -13.58 6.32 17.15
CA THR A 615 -12.38 5.87 17.87
C THR A 615 -11.74 6.96 18.73
N GLY A 616 -11.95 8.24 18.38
CA GLY A 616 -11.51 9.38 19.18
C GLY A 616 -12.33 9.62 20.45
N MET A 617 -13.50 8.99 20.58
CA MET A 617 -14.36 9.12 21.77
C MET A 617 -14.05 8.09 22.86
N VAL A 618 -13.37 6.98 22.52
CA VAL A 618 -13.20 5.83 23.42
C VAL A 618 -11.77 5.70 23.93
N SER A 619 -11.62 5.34 25.20
CA SER A 619 -10.32 5.17 25.88
C SER A 619 -10.44 4.28 27.12
N GLY A 620 -9.35 4.10 27.87
CA GLY A 620 -9.37 3.43 29.18
C GLY A 620 -9.31 1.90 29.15
N PHE A 621 -9.06 1.29 28.00
CA PHE A 621 -8.97 -0.15 27.82
C PHE A 621 -7.59 -0.60 27.30
N ASP A 622 -7.20 -1.84 27.59
CA ASP A 622 -6.04 -2.54 27.02
C ASP A 622 -6.43 -3.95 26.59
N LEU A 623 -6.60 -4.15 25.28
CA LEU A 623 -6.96 -5.46 24.72
C LEU A 623 -5.81 -6.49 24.78
N ASN A 624 -4.63 -6.14 25.29
CA ASN A 624 -3.57 -7.11 25.57
C ASN A 624 -3.63 -7.66 27.01
N GLN A 625 -4.51 -7.11 27.86
CA GLN A 625 -4.64 -7.49 29.25
C GLN A 625 -5.97 -8.22 29.47
N GLU A 626 -5.92 -9.43 30.04
CA GLU A 626 -7.14 -10.17 30.39
C GLU A 626 -7.91 -9.53 31.55
N GLY A 627 -9.21 -9.83 31.62
CA GLY A 627 -10.09 -9.45 32.71
C GLY A 627 -11.22 -8.49 32.29
N ASN A 628 -12.03 -8.12 33.27
CA ASN A 628 -13.09 -7.13 33.08
C ASN A 628 -12.49 -5.72 33.10
N GLN A 629 -12.85 -4.91 32.11
CA GLN A 629 -12.38 -3.54 31.95
C GLN A 629 -13.57 -2.62 31.67
N GLU A 630 -13.35 -1.31 31.76
CA GLU A 630 -14.34 -0.29 31.42
C GLU A 630 -13.82 0.53 30.24
N VAL A 631 -14.61 0.64 29.19
CA VAL A 631 -14.34 1.58 28.09
C VAL A 631 -14.94 2.92 28.47
N ILE A 632 -14.08 3.94 28.58
CA ILE A 632 -14.47 5.31 28.88
C ILE A 632 -14.81 6.02 27.57
N VAL A 633 -16.05 6.51 27.49
CA VAL A 633 -16.53 7.33 26.38
C VAL A 633 -16.51 8.79 26.81
N THR A 634 -15.83 9.66 26.07
CA THR A 634 -15.71 11.10 26.36
C THR A 634 -16.32 11.93 25.22
N TYR A 635 -17.19 12.88 25.56
CA TYR A 635 -17.80 13.82 24.61
C TYR A 635 -18.19 15.13 25.32
N GLY A 636 -17.81 16.28 24.74
CA GLY A 636 -18.10 17.61 25.32
C GLY A 636 -17.60 17.81 26.76
N GLY A 637 -16.47 17.19 27.11
CA GLY A 637 -15.90 17.20 28.47
C GLY A 637 -16.67 16.37 29.51
N LYS A 638 -17.72 15.64 29.11
CA LYS A 638 -18.42 14.66 29.93
C LYS A 638 -17.95 13.25 29.61
N THR A 639 -18.13 12.34 30.57
CA THR A 639 -17.80 10.93 30.39
C THR A 639 -18.98 10.02 30.73
N THR A 640 -19.05 8.88 30.05
CA THR A 640 -19.84 7.71 30.40
C THR A 640 -18.98 6.47 30.16
N SER A 641 -19.46 5.28 30.50
CA SER A 641 -18.70 4.05 30.27
C SER A 641 -19.59 2.85 30.01
N TYR A 642 -18.99 1.79 29.47
CA TYR A 642 -19.60 0.48 29.38
C TYR A 642 -18.55 -0.61 29.66
N PRO A 643 -18.97 -1.75 30.24
CA PRO A 643 -18.06 -2.83 30.58
C PRO A 643 -17.66 -3.64 29.34
N ILE A 644 -16.42 -4.15 29.36
CA ILE A 644 -15.93 -5.17 28.44
C ILE A 644 -15.25 -6.30 29.21
N THR A 645 -15.15 -7.47 28.58
CA THR A 645 -14.41 -8.63 29.10
C THR A 645 -13.37 -9.09 28.08
N VAL A 646 -12.12 -9.25 28.52
CA VAL A 646 -11.01 -9.74 27.68
C VAL A 646 -10.54 -11.11 28.19
N SER A 647 -10.51 -12.13 27.33
CA SER A 647 -10.14 -13.51 27.69
C SER A 647 -8.83 -13.96 27.03
N GLN A 648 -7.82 -14.32 27.85
CA GLN A 648 -6.58 -14.98 27.38
C GLN A 648 -6.81 -16.46 27.05
N GLU A 649 -7.69 -17.14 27.80
CA GLU A 649 -7.99 -18.56 27.62
C GLU A 649 -8.48 -18.86 26.18
N LEU A 650 -9.36 -18.01 25.64
CA LEU A 650 -9.83 -18.16 24.25
C LEU A 650 -8.71 -17.99 23.23
N SER A 651 -7.80 -17.02 23.44
CA SER A 651 -6.63 -16.83 22.58
C SER A 651 -5.73 -18.07 22.59
N ASP A 652 -5.45 -18.64 23.78
CA ASP A 652 -4.59 -19.81 23.91
C ASP A 652 -5.21 -21.04 23.22
N ILE A 653 -6.52 -21.26 23.39
CA ILE A 653 -7.25 -22.34 22.71
C ILE A 653 -7.15 -22.20 21.19
N ARG A 654 -7.28 -20.99 20.62
CA ARG A 654 -7.14 -20.77 19.17
C ARG A 654 -5.73 -21.03 18.66
N ILE A 655 -4.69 -20.69 19.43
CA ILE A 655 -3.30 -21.01 19.09
C ILE A 655 -3.12 -22.53 19.04
N GLU A 656 -3.60 -23.25 20.05
CA GLU A 656 -3.54 -24.72 20.08
C GLU A 656 -4.29 -25.37 18.91
N ILE A 657 -5.49 -24.89 18.59
CA ILE A 657 -6.26 -25.37 17.42
C ILE A 657 -5.46 -25.12 16.14
N LYS A 658 -4.83 -23.96 16.00
CA LYS A 658 -4.03 -23.63 14.82
C LYS A 658 -2.80 -24.53 14.68
N ASP A 659 -2.08 -24.76 15.77
CA ASP A 659 -0.91 -25.64 15.77
C ASP A 659 -1.31 -27.09 15.43
N GLU A 660 -2.45 -27.56 15.94
CA GLU A 660 -2.99 -28.88 15.59
C GLU A 660 -3.41 -28.95 14.11
N ILE A 661 -4.03 -27.90 13.55
CA ILE A 661 -4.34 -27.81 12.12
C ILE A 661 -3.07 -27.95 11.28
N VAL A 662 -2.02 -27.20 11.61
CA VAL A 662 -0.74 -27.27 10.88
C VAL A 662 -0.13 -28.66 10.95
N ALA A 663 -0.11 -29.29 12.13
CA ALA A 663 0.38 -30.65 12.28
C ALA A 663 -0.44 -31.68 11.47
N ILE A 664 -1.77 -31.56 11.47
CA ILE A 664 -2.65 -32.43 10.67
C ILE A 664 -2.41 -32.24 9.17
N ILE A 665 -2.23 -31.00 8.71
CA ILE A 665 -1.86 -30.72 7.31
C ILE A 665 -0.54 -31.40 6.97
N GLU A 666 0.52 -31.18 7.77
CA GLU A 666 1.84 -31.77 7.51
C GLU A 666 1.81 -33.31 7.47
N GLU A 667 1.03 -33.95 8.35
CA GLU A 667 0.96 -35.40 8.43
C GLU A 667 0.06 -36.04 7.35
N TYR A 668 -1.07 -35.41 7.01
CA TYR A 668 -2.15 -36.04 6.23
C TYR A 668 -2.37 -35.43 4.85
N ASN A 669 -1.73 -34.31 4.51
CA ASN A 669 -1.86 -33.73 3.17
C ASN A 669 -1.42 -34.75 2.10
N GLY A 670 -2.20 -34.84 1.02
CA GLY A 670 -2.00 -35.81 -0.06
C GLY A 670 -2.53 -37.22 0.18
N LYS A 671 -3.02 -37.58 1.38
CA LYS A 671 -3.67 -38.89 1.60
C LYS A 671 -5.02 -38.99 0.88
N GLU A 672 -5.34 -40.19 0.38
CA GLU A 672 -6.64 -40.51 -0.23
C GLU A 672 -7.64 -41.11 0.78
N THR A 673 -7.15 -41.74 1.85
CA THR A 673 -7.97 -42.32 2.93
C THR A 673 -7.29 -42.10 4.29
N LEU A 674 -8.10 -42.09 5.35
CA LEU A 674 -7.66 -42.00 6.74
C LEU A 674 -8.02 -43.29 7.50
N SER A 675 -7.15 -43.75 8.39
CA SER A 675 -7.44 -44.80 9.37
C SER A 675 -8.41 -44.31 10.43
N GLU A 676 -9.08 -45.23 11.15
CA GLU A 676 -10.10 -44.86 12.15
C GLU A 676 -9.55 -43.95 13.26
N SER A 677 -8.31 -44.15 13.71
CA SER A 677 -7.66 -43.26 14.69
C SER A 677 -7.35 -41.87 14.13
N GLU A 678 -7.00 -41.78 12.84
CA GLU A 678 -6.76 -40.49 12.19
C GLU A 678 -8.08 -39.73 11.98
N LYS A 679 -9.15 -40.43 11.60
CA LYS A 679 -10.50 -39.85 11.53
C LYS A 679 -10.95 -39.31 12.87
N GLU A 680 -10.80 -40.09 13.94
CA GLU A 680 -11.15 -39.68 15.29
C GLU A 680 -10.41 -38.40 15.70
N ARG A 681 -9.10 -38.30 15.42
CA ARG A 681 -8.31 -37.09 15.68
C ARG A 681 -8.87 -35.88 14.92
N VAL A 682 -9.10 -36.02 13.61
CA VAL A 682 -9.60 -34.93 12.76
C VAL A 682 -11.00 -34.48 13.18
N LEU A 683 -11.90 -35.41 13.51
CA LEU A 683 -13.25 -35.09 13.98
C LEU A 683 -13.24 -34.43 15.36
N ASN A 684 -12.35 -34.86 16.27
CA ASN A 684 -12.16 -34.19 17.56
C ASN A 684 -11.66 -32.75 17.40
N LEU A 685 -10.69 -32.51 16.49
CA LEU A 685 -10.28 -31.16 16.14
C LEU A 685 -11.46 -30.34 15.61
N LYS A 686 -12.27 -30.92 14.72
CA LYS A 686 -13.43 -30.22 14.15
C LYS A 686 -14.49 -29.87 15.20
N LEU A 687 -14.74 -30.74 16.18
CA LEU A 687 -15.63 -30.43 17.30
C LEU A 687 -15.10 -29.24 18.13
N ARG A 688 -13.78 -29.18 18.36
CA ARG A 688 -13.15 -28.02 19.01
C ARG A 688 -13.30 -26.74 18.18
N ILE A 689 -13.15 -26.83 16.85
CA ILE A 689 -13.39 -25.69 15.94
C ILE A 689 -14.85 -25.21 16.04
N ASP A 690 -15.82 -26.12 16.15
CA ASP A 690 -17.25 -25.76 16.31
C ASP A 690 -17.57 -25.08 17.64
N GLU A 691 -16.80 -25.42 18.69
CA GLU A 691 -16.92 -24.86 20.03
C GLU A 691 -16.23 -23.49 20.16
N TYR A 692 -15.02 -23.34 19.60
CA TYR A 692 -14.13 -22.19 19.84
C TYR A 692 -13.85 -21.31 18.60
N MET A 693 -14.50 -21.58 17.47
CA MET A 693 -14.34 -20.90 16.17
C MET A 693 -12.98 -21.16 15.49
N LEU A 694 -12.99 -21.20 14.15
CA LEU A 694 -11.80 -21.43 13.34
C LEU A 694 -10.76 -20.30 13.55
N PRO A 695 -9.49 -20.61 13.89
CA PRO A 695 -8.43 -19.60 13.90
C PRO A 695 -8.12 -19.13 12.48
N TYR A 696 -7.44 -17.98 12.34
CA TYR A 696 -7.03 -17.49 11.02
C TYR A 696 -6.11 -18.49 10.30
N LEU A 697 -6.51 -18.86 9.08
CA LEU A 697 -5.78 -19.66 8.12
C LEU A 697 -5.66 -18.91 6.80
N ASN A 698 -4.50 -19.01 6.14
CA ASN A 698 -4.41 -18.52 4.76
C ASN A 698 -5.20 -19.44 3.80
N GLN A 699 -5.46 -18.97 2.57
CA GLN A 699 -6.27 -19.72 1.59
C GLN A 699 -5.76 -21.16 1.35
N GLN A 700 -4.44 -21.36 1.32
CA GLN A 700 -3.87 -22.69 1.09
C GLN A 700 -4.09 -23.62 2.29
N GLN A 701 -3.81 -23.14 3.52
CA GLN A 701 -4.04 -23.90 4.74
C GLN A 701 -5.52 -24.28 4.88
N LEU A 702 -6.43 -23.33 4.65
CA LEU A 702 -7.88 -23.55 4.70
C LEU A 702 -8.32 -24.64 3.72
N LYS A 703 -7.78 -24.62 2.50
CA LYS A 703 -8.02 -25.64 1.47
C LYS A 703 -7.46 -27.01 1.86
N GLU A 704 -6.24 -27.07 2.39
CA GLU A 704 -5.59 -28.33 2.78
C GLU A 704 -6.32 -29.01 3.95
N ILE A 705 -6.67 -28.26 5.01
CA ILE A 705 -7.40 -28.83 6.15
C ILE A 705 -8.85 -29.18 5.80
N ASP A 706 -9.54 -28.41 4.97
CA ASP A 706 -10.89 -28.74 4.50
C ASP A 706 -10.92 -30.07 3.75
N LYS A 707 -9.91 -30.36 2.93
CA LYS A 707 -9.79 -31.66 2.25
C LYS A 707 -9.67 -32.80 3.26
N ILE A 708 -8.85 -32.63 4.29
CA ILE A 708 -8.61 -33.66 5.33
C ILE A 708 -9.86 -33.86 6.19
N VAL A 709 -10.55 -32.79 6.59
CA VAL A 709 -11.81 -32.86 7.35
C VAL A 709 -12.89 -33.60 6.56
N ARG A 710 -13.03 -33.33 5.25
CA ARG A 710 -13.96 -34.09 4.41
C ARG A 710 -13.62 -35.58 4.32
N LEU A 711 -12.33 -35.96 4.25
CA LEU A 711 -11.93 -37.37 4.29
C LEU A 711 -12.32 -38.05 5.61
N ALA A 712 -12.29 -37.32 6.73
CA ALA A 712 -12.70 -37.84 8.02
C ALA A 712 -14.22 -37.98 8.16
N ILE A 713 -14.98 -37.01 7.64
CA ILE A 713 -16.45 -37.02 7.62
C ILE A 713 -16.99 -38.12 6.69
N GLY A 714 -16.35 -38.34 5.54
CA GLY A 714 -16.80 -39.32 4.55
C GLY A 714 -18.19 -39.02 4.00
N ASP A 715 -19.05 -40.03 3.93
CA ASP A 715 -20.42 -39.96 3.39
C ASP A 715 -21.48 -39.55 4.43
N GLN A 716 -21.06 -39.08 5.60
CA GLN A 716 -21.97 -38.73 6.69
C GLN A 716 -22.64 -37.37 6.51
N ILE A 717 -22.00 -36.45 5.76
CA ILE A 717 -22.52 -35.13 5.42
C ILE A 717 -22.24 -34.90 3.94
N HIS A 718 -23.21 -34.34 3.22
CA HIS A 718 -23.06 -34.03 1.80
C HIS A 718 -22.76 -32.55 1.59
N TYR A 719 -21.79 -32.26 0.72
CA TYR A 719 -21.43 -30.91 0.31
C TYR A 719 -21.65 -30.77 -1.19
N VAL A 720 -22.44 -29.76 -1.57
CA VAL A 720 -22.93 -29.59 -2.94
C VAL A 720 -22.64 -28.19 -3.44
N VAL A 721 -22.09 -28.09 -4.64
CA VAL A 721 -22.08 -26.87 -5.44
C VAL A 721 -23.11 -27.03 -6.54
N ALA A 722 -24.16 -26.21 -6.50
CA ALA A 722 -25.21 -26.26 -7.51
C ALA A 722 -24.65 -25.93 -8.90
N GLU A 723 -25.16 -26.61 -9.93
CA GLU A 723 -24.79 -26.31 -11.32
C GLU A 723 -25.03 -24.83 -11.65
N ASN A 724 -24.04 -24.19 -12.25
CA ASN A 724 -24.07 -22.77 -12.55
C ASN A 724 -23.15 -22.41 -13.73
N LYS A 725 -23.32 -21.20 -14.25
CA LYS A 725 -22.55 -20.67 -15.40
C LYS A 725 -21.17 -20.08 -15.04
N PHE A 726 -20.77 -20.15 -13.78
CA PHE A 726 -19.53 -19.56 -13.27
C PHE A 726 -18.42 -20.59 -13.08
N ASP A 727 -18.69 -21.87 -13.38
CA ASP A 727 -17.78 -22.99 -13.11
C ASP A 727 -17.20 -22.91 -11.69
N SER A 728 -18.10 -22.72 -10.72
CA SER A 728 -17.70 -22.35 -9.39
C SER A 728 -17.19 -23.55 -8.59
N SER A 729 -16.30 -23.26 -7.65
CA SER A 729 -15.80 -24.22 -6.68
C SER A 729 -15.68 -23.59 -5.30
N ILE A 730 -15.66 -24.39 -4.23
CA ILE A 730 -15.53 -23.92 -2.84
C ILE A 730 -14.61 -24.84 -2.02
N SER A 731 -13.80 -24.21 -1.16
CA SER A 731 -13.05 -24.85 -0.07
C SER A 731 -13.38 -24.20 1.26
N GLY A 732 -13.20 -24.94 2.35
CA GLY A 732 -13.45 -24.47 3.71
C GLY A 732 -14.89 -24.66 4.19
N LEU A 733 -15.80 -25.14 3.33
CA LEU A 733 -17.19 -25.33 3.68
C LEU A 733 -17.36 -26.36 4.80
N SER A 734 -16.56 -27.44 4.81
CA SER A 734 -16.65 -28.44 5.88
C SER A 734 -16.15 -27.95 7.22
N LEU A 735 -15.32 -26.90 7.23
CA LEU A 735 -14.81 -26.22 8.42
C LEU A 735 -15.79 -25.15 8.93
N SER A 736 -16.50 -24.51 8.02
CA SER A 736 -17.33 -23.33 8.28
C SER A 736 -18.78 -23.65 8.62
N VAL A 737 -19.15 -24.93 8.70
CA VAL A 737 -20.47 -25.38 9.14
C VAL A 737 -20.34 -26.28 10.37
N LYS A 738 -21.27 -26.13 11.32
CA LYS A 738 -21.28 -26.98 12.51
C LYS A 738 -21.68 -28.41 12.17
N ILE A 739 -20.96 -29.35 12.76
CA ILE A 739 -21.24 -30.77 12.56
C ILE A 739 -22.51 -31.18 13.33
N ASP A 740 -22.76 -30.67 14.53
CA ASP A 740 -23.93 -30.98 15.38
C ASP A 740 -24.33 -32.47 15.35
N ASP A 741 -25.62 -32.80 15.23
CA ASP A 741 -26.14 -34.16 15.11
C ASP A 741 -26.01 -34.75 13.68
N SER A 742 -25.30 -34.08 12.78
CA SER A 742 -25.22 -34.46 11.36
C SER A 742 -24.51 -35.80 11.14
N LEU A 743 -23.51 -36.15 11.96
CA LEU A 743 -22.81 -37.44 11.86
C LEU A 743 -23.69 -38.63 12.29
N GLU A 744 -24.75 -38.37 13.07
CA GLU A 744 -25.64 -39.40 13.60
C GLU A 744 -26.83 -39.68 12.67
N LYS A 745 -27.00 -38.90 11.58
CA LYS A 745 -28.13 -39.04 10.66
C LYS A 745 -28.10 -40.41 9.97
N GLY A 746 -29.29 -41.00 9.81
CA GLY A 746 -29.49 -42.31 9.17
C GLY A 746 -29.38 -42.26 7.65
N PHE A 747 -30.46 -42.61 6.94
CA PHE A 747 -30.47 -42.73 5.47
C PHE A 747 -30.48 -41.38 4.73
N ILE A 748 -31.12 -40.36 5.32
CA ILE A 748 -31.16 -39.00 4.78
C ILE A 748 -30.10 -38.20 5.53
N LYS A 749 -29.03 -37.83 4.82
CA LYS A 749 -27.88 -37.10 5.37
C LYS A 749 -28.11 -35.60 5.23
N ASP A 750 -27.54 -34.80 6.12
CA ASP A 750 -27.57 -33.35 5.95
C ASP A 750 -26.78 -32.95 4.70
N THR A 751 -27.35 -32.03 3.93
CA THR A 751 -26.76 -31.49 2.69
C THR A 751 -26.53 -30.00 2.86
N TYR A 752 -25.27 -29.60 2.77
CA TYR A 752 -24.85 -28.20 2.72
C TYR A 752 -24.57 -27.83 1.27
N LYS A 753 -25.31 -26.86 0.75
CA LYS A 753 -25.33 -26.53 -0.66
C LYS A 753 -25.04 -25.06 -0.90
N MET A 754 -24.07 -24.78 -1.77
CA MET A 754 -23.81 -23.46 -2.31
C MET A 754 -24.58 -23.26 -3.61
N VAL A 755 -25.32 -22.14 -3.71
CA VAL A 755 -26.07 -21.73 -4.89
C VAL A 755 -25.55 -20.38 -5.37
N ILE A 756 -25.27 -20.25 -6.67
CA ILE A 756 -24.85 -18.98 -7.25
C ILE A 756 -25.95 -18.46 -8.19
N LYS A 757 -26.37 -17.21 -7.95
CA LYS A 757 -27.28 -16.43 -8.81
C LYS A 757 -26.50 -15.35 -9.54
N ASP A 758 -27.03 -14.93 -10.68
CA ASP A 758 -26.37 -13.97 -11.58
C ASP A 758 -26.90 -12.55 -11.48
N THR A 759 -27.60 -12.24 -10.39
CA THR A 759 -28.16 -10.92 -10.10
C THR A 759 -27.98 -10.61 -8.63
N ILE A 760 -27.69 -9.36 -8.33
CA ILE A 760 -27.64 -8.79 -6.98
C ILE A 760 -28.71 -7.70 -6.83
N SER A 761 -28.88 -7.16 -5.63
CA SER A 761 -29.73 -6.00 -5.38
C SER A 761 -29.22 -4.76 -6.12
N ASN A 762 -30.13 -3.85 -6.49
CA ASN A 762 -29.74 -2.60 -7.15
C ASN A 762 -28.86 -1.73 -6.24
N GLU A 763 -29.15 -1.73 -4.94
CA GLU A 763 -28.38 -0.98 -3.93
C GLU A 763 -26.93 -1.46 -3.87
N ALA A 764 -26.72 -2.78 -3.74
CA ALA A 764 -25.38 -3.37 -3.73
C ALA A 764 -24.64 -3.10 -5.04
N LYS A 765 -25.34 -3.20 -6.18
CA LYS A 765 -24.77 -2.93 -7.50
C LYS A 765 -24.28 -1.49 -7.61
N GLU A 766 -25.16 -0.52 -7.37
CA GLU A 766 -24.84 0.91 -7.48
C GLU A 766 -23.66 1.25 -6.57
N LYS A 767 -23.70 0.82 -5.31
CA LYS A 767 -22.65 1.12 -4.33
C LYS A 767 -21.30 0.47 -4.69
N MET A 768 -21.28 -0.80 -5.06
CA MET A 768 -20.02 -1.48 -5.45
C MET A 768 -19.45 -0.95 -6.76
N GLU A 769 -20.28 -0.57 -7.75
CA GLU A 769 -19.81 0.03 -9.01
C GLU A 769 -19.18 1.41 -8.79
N GLU A 770 -19.81 2.25 -7.96
CA GLU A 770 -19.27 3.55 -7.55
C GLU A 770 -17.90 3.42 -6.86
N VAL A 771 -17.81 2.56 -5.84
CA VAL A 771 -16.54 2.28 -5.14
C VAL A 771 -15.51 1.65 -6.09
N ALA A 772 -15.92 0.73 -6.97
CA ALA A 772 -15.00 0.12 -7.93
C ALA A 772 -14.35 1.18 -8.83
N LEU A 773 -15.14 2.09 -9.40
CA LEU A 773 -14.66 3.16 -10.26
C LEU A 773 -13.74 4.13 -9.51
N ALA A 774 -14.11 4.52 -8.29
CA ALA A 774 -13.30 5.39 -7.43
C ALA A 774 -11.89 4.84 -7.16
N TYR A 775 -11.79 3.52 -7.04
CA TYR A 775 -10.52 2.82 -6.84
C TYR A 775 -9.83 2.45 -8.15
N GLY A 776 -10.36 2.84 -9.31
CA GLY A 776 -9.77 2.63 -10.63
C GLY A 776 -9.99 1.23 -11.20
N TYR A 777 -11.00 0.50 -10.71
CA TYR A 777 -11.36 -0.81 -11.23
C TYR A 777 -12.31 -0.72 -12.43
N THR A 778 -12.19 -1.69 -13.34
CA THR A 778 -13.20 -1.99 -14.36
C THR A 778 -14.13 -3.07 -13.83
N VAL A 779 -15.44 -2.90 -14.03
CA VAL A 779 -16.48 -3.84 -13.57
C VAL A 779 -16.72 -4.91 -14.63
N PHE A 780 -16.77 -6.19 -14.22
CA PHE A 780 -16.98 -7.31 -15.14
C PHE A 780 -18.28 -8.06 -14.88
N LYS A 781 -18.50 -8.52 -13.65
CA LYS A 781 -19.59 -9.48 -13.37
C LYS A 781 -20.11 -9.40 -11.96
N GLU A 782 -21.42 -9.30 -11.81
CA GLU A 782 -22.12 -9.42 -10.52
C GLU A 782 -22.58 -10.87 -10.29
N PHE A 783 -22.65 -11.27 -9.03
CA PHE A 783 -23.23 -12.55 -8.62
C PHE A 783 -23.61 -12.53 -7.14
N LYS A 784 -24.57 -13.38 -6.78
CA LYS A 784 -24.97 -13.61 -5.40
C LYS A 784 -24.69 -15.05 -5.03
N VAL A 785 -24.06 -15.28 -3.89
CA VAL A 785 -23.87 -16.60 -3.31
C VAL A 785 -24.90 -16.78 -2.20
N GLU A 786 -25.61 -17.89 -2.23
CA GLU A 786 -26.57 -18.31 -1.20
C GLU A 786 -26.22 -19.70 -0.70
N ALA A 787 -26.64 -19.99 0.53
CA ALA A 787 -26.31 -21.23 1.21
C ALA A 787 -27.54 -21.89 1.80
N GLU A 788 -27.69 -23.18 1.47
CA GLU A 788 -28.82 -24.00 1.87
C GLU A 788 -28.34 -25.19 2.71
N LYS A 789 -28.91 -25.36 3.91
CA LYS A 789 -28.82 -26.60 4.68
C LYS A 789 -30.15 -27.32 4.53
N ASN A 790 -30.17 -28.40 3.78
CA ASN A 790 -31.37 -29.17 3.46
C ASN A 790 -32.44 -28.32 2.72
N PHE A 791 -33.41 -27.75 3.44
CA PHE A 791 -34.43 -26.83 2.92
C PHE A 791 -34.39 -25.44 3.57
N GLY A 792 -33.46 -25.20 4.49
CA GLY A 792 -33.29 -23.93 5.20
C GLY A 792 -31.99 -23.22 4.79
N THR A 793 -31.78 -22.02 5.32
CA THR A 793 -30.53 -21.27 5.20
C THR A 793 -29.62 -21.55 6.39
N PHE A 794 -28.31 -21.32 6.24
CA PHE A 794 -27.35 -21.36 7.34
C PHE A 794 -26.31 -20.26 7.16
N ASP A 795 -25.70 -19.86 8.27
CA ASP A 795 -24.61 -18.88 8.31
C ASP A 795 -23.27 -19.59 8.41
N LEU A 796 -22.22 -18.95 7.89
CA LEU A 796 -20.87 -19.44 8.00
C LEU A 796 -20.33 -19.18 9.41
N HIS A 797 -19.62 -20.15 9.97
CA HIS A 797 -18.90 -20.06 11.24
C HIS A 797 -17.38 -19.91 11.05
N GLY A 798 -16.95 -19.61 9.82
CA GLY A 798 -15.56 -19.43 9.42
C GLY A 798 -15.46 -19.01 7.95
N PRO A 799 -14.26 -18.58 7.50
CA PRO A 799 -14.05 -18.19 6.12
C PRO A 799 -14.11 -19.40 5.17
N VAL A 800 -14.56 -19.13 3.95
CA VAL A 800 -14.49 -20.04 2.80
C VAL A 800 -13.70 -19.41 1.66
N VAL A 801 -13.14 -20.23 0.77
CA VAL A 801 -12.55 -19.78 -0.50
C VAL A 801 -13.45 -20.21 -1.63
N ILE A 802 -13.88 -19.25 -2.45
CA ILE A 802 -14.71 -19.49 -3.63
C ILE A 802 -13.87 -19.27 -4.88
N GLY A 803 -13.85 -20.27 -5.76
CA GLY A 803 -13.26 -20.20 -7.10
C GLY A 803 -14.32 -19.94 -8.15
N LEU A 804 -14.01 -19.09 -9.15
CA LEU A 804 -14.85 -18.77 -10.30
C LEU A 804 -14.01 -18.71 -11.57
N ILE A 805 -14.57 -19.12 -12.71
CA ILE A 805 -13.93 -18.86 -14.00
C ILE A 805 -13.87 -17.36 -14.28
N LYS A 806 -12.77 -16.90 -14.87
CA LYS A 806 -12.62 -15.52 -15.33
C LYS A 806 -13.67 -15.17 -16.40
N PRO A 807 -14.05 -13.88 -16.50
CA PRO A 807 -14.85 -13.39 -17.62
C PRO A 807 -14.22 -13.73 -18.98
N GLN A 808 -15.05 -14.01 -19.99
CA GLN A 808 -14.60 -14.47 -21.33
C GLN A 808 -13.76 -13.43 -22.09
N ASP A 809 -13.91 -12.16 -21.75
CA ASP A 809 -13.20 -11.00 -22.28
C ASP A 809 -11.99 -10.59 -21.42
N SER A 810 -11.58 -11.45 -20.48
CA SER A 810 -10.40 -11.21 -19.65
C SER A 810 -9.10 -11.27 -20.45
N ASN A 811 -8.11 -10.50 -19.98
CA ASN A 811 -6.75 -10.49 -20.51
C ASN A 811 -5.75 -10.89 -19.42
N LEU A 812 -4.61 -11.45 -19.83
CA LEU A 812 -3.57 -11.85 -18.88
C LEU A 812 -2.94 -10.67 -18.12
N ASN A 813 -3.11 -9.43 -18.60
CA ASN A 813 -2.61 -8.24 -17.92
C ASN A 813 -3.61 -7.63 -16.91
N GLN A 814 -4.66 -8.35 -16.56
CA GLN A 814 -5.65 -7.89 -15.59
C GLN A 814 -5.41 -8.53 -14.22
N LEU A 815 -5.36 -7.69 -13.19
CA LEU A 815 -5.37 -8.11 -11.79
C LEU A 815 -6.82 -8.01 -11.27
N PHE A 816 -7.42 -9.16 -11.00
CA PHE A 816 -8.79 -9.31 -10.54
C PHE A 816 -8.90 -9.19 -9.03
N THR A 817 -9.99 -8.56 -8.60
CA THR A 817 -10.45 -8.43 -7.22
C THR A 817 -11.94 -8.77 -7.17
N VAL A 818 -12.40 -9.33 -6.06
CA VAL A 818 -13.84 -9.46 -5.79
C VAL A 818 -14.23 -8.51 -4.66
N LEU A 819 -15.24 -7.68 -4.90
CA LEU A 819 -15.87 -6.83 -3.90
C LEU A 819 -17.10 -7.54 -3.32
N ARG A 820 -17.37 -7.34 -2.03
CA ARG A 820 -18.56 -7.81 -1.34
C ARG A 820 -19.35 -6.61 -0.80
N TYR A 821 -20.67 -6.68 -0.91
CA TYR A 821 -21.57 -5.74 -0.25
C TYR A 821 -21.99 -6.25 1.13
N ASP A 822 -21.89 -5.42 2.16
CA ASP A 822 -22.19 -5.76 3.55
C ASP A 822 -22.82 -4.56 4.28
N ASP A 823 -24.15 -4.55 4.42
CA ASP A 823 -24.91 -3.53 5.16
C ASP A 823 -24.53 -2.07 4.81
N GLY A 824 -24.50 -1.73 3.52
CA GLY A 824 -24.13 -0.40 3.02
C GLY A 824 -22.62 -0.21 2.81
N GLU A 825 -21.79 -1.11 3.34
CA GLU A 825 -20.34 -1.08 3.18
C GLU A 825 -19.88 -1.94 1.99
N VAL A 826 -18.74 -1.58 1.42
CA VAL A 826 -18.07 -2.36 0.36
C VAL A 826 -16.76 -2.89 0.89
N VAL A 827 -16.61 -4.21 0.90
CA VAL A 827 -15.44 -4.92 1.40
C VAL A 827 -14.66 -5.51 0.24
N GLU A 828 -13.36 -5.23 0.17
CA GLU A 828 -12.43 -5.90 -0.74
C GLU A 828 -12.09 -7.29 -0.18
N THR A 829 -12.32 -8.34 -0.96
CA THR A 829 -12.01 -9.70 -0.51
C THR A 829 -10.56 -10.07 -0.82
N TYR A 830 -9.95 -10.92 0.01
CA TYR A 830 -8.64 -11.46 -0.29
C TYR A 830 -8.70 -12.34 -1.55
N THR A 831 -8.24 -11.77 -2.68
CA THR A 831 -8.37 -12.37 -4.00
C THR A 831 -7.02 -12.83 -4.56
N ARG A 832 -7.01 -14.01 -5.17
CA ARG A 832 -5.92 -14.57 -5.97
C ARG A 832 -6.47 -14.93 -7.36
N GLN A 833 -5.57 -15.12 -8.31
CA GLN A 833 -5.94 -15.57 -9.65
C GLN A 833 -4.91 -16.55 -10.20
N SER A 834 -5.41 -17.51 -10.98
CA SER A 834 -4.61 -18.31 -11.90
C SER A 834 -4.83 -17.84 -13.34
N GLU A 835 -4.41 -18.61 -14.33
CA GLU A 835 -4.61 -18.31 -15.75
C GLU A 835 -6.10 -18.14 -16.05
N ASN A 836 -6.95 -19.09 -15.65
CA ASN A 836 -8.38 -19.11 -16.00
C ASN A 836 -9.34 -18.84 -14.83
N TYR A 837 -8.88 -18.86 -13.59
CA TYR A 837 -9.76 -18.76 -12.41
C TYR A 837 -9.39 -17.59 -11.49
N ILE A 838 -10.41 -17.12 -10.76
CA ILE A 838 -10.33 -16.17 -9.64
C ILE A 838 -10.69 -16.93 -8.38
N GLN A 839 -9.89 -16.82 -7.32
CA GLN A 839 -10.16 -17.41 -6.01
C GLN A 839 -10.22 -16.29 -4.97
N PHE A 840 -11.31 -16.21 -4.21
CA PHE A 840 -11.46 -15.18 -3.19
C PHE A 840 -11.95 -15.76 -1.87
N MET A 841 -11.41 -15.23 -0.77
CA MET A 841 -11.79 -15.61 0.59
C MET A 841 -12.89 -14.67 1.11
N THR A 842 -13.93 -15.23 1.72
CA THR A 842 -15.00 -14.46 2.33
C THR A 842 -15.49 -15.11 3.62
N THR A 843 -15.96 -14.31 4.57
CA THR A 843 -16.51 -14.76 5.86
C THR A 843 -17.99 -15.03 5.82
N ASP A 844 -18.70 -14.50 4.81
CA ASP A 844 -20.14 -14.64 4.67
C ASP A 844 -20.53 -14.78 3.20
N PHE A 845 -21.66 -15.43 2.96
CA PHE A 845 -22.30 -15.41 1.66
C PHE A 845 -23.12 -14.13 1.49
N GLY A 846 -23.38 -13.74 0.24
CA GLY A 846 -23.99 -12.45 -0.05
C GLY A 846 -23.82 -12.03 -1.49
N GLU A 847 -23.74 -10.72 -1.69
CA GLU A 847 -23.70 -10.08 -3.00
C GLU A 847 -22.28 -9.63 -3.33
N PHE A 848 -21.82 -9.94 -4.54
CA PHE A 848 -20.43 -9.77 -4.95
C PHE A 848 -20.31 -9.14 -6.34
N LEU A 849 -19.19 -8.46 -6.57
CA LEU A 849 -18.82 -7.86 -7.84
C LEU A 849 -17.37 -8.22 -8.20
N VAL A 850 -17.19 -8.87 -9.36
CA VAL A 850 -15.86 -9.10 -9.95
C VAL A 850 -15.42 -7.84 -10.67
N VAL A 851 -14.25 -7.36 -10.28
CA VAL A 851 -13.63 -6.16 -10.84
C VAL A 851 -12.16 -6.42 -11.17
N ALA A 852 -11.53 -5.61 -12.01
CA ALA A 852 -10.10 -5.75 -12.29
C ALA A 852 -9.40 -4.42 -12.63
N LYS A 853 -8.08 -4.38 -12.46
CA LYS A 853 -7.20 -3.32 -12.96
C LYS A 853 -6.30 -3.86 -14.06
N ASN A 854 -6.05 -3.04 -15.08
CA ASN A 854 -4.98 -3.33 -16.03
C ASN A 854 -3.64 -3.07 -15.34
N THR A 855 -2.70 -3.98 -15.51
CA THR A 855 -1.33 -3.87 -15.04
C THR A 855 -0.37 -4.05 -16.21
N THR A 856 0.92 -3.84 -15.95
CA THR A 856 1.99 -4.13 -16.92
C THR A 856 2.55 -5.55 -16.76
N ASN A 857 2.02 -6.32 -15.81
CA ASN A 857 2.36 -7.72 -15.60
C ASN A 857 1.50 -8.61 -16.50
N ILE A 858 1.94 -9.84 -16.73
CA ILE A 858 1.18 -10.89 -17.43
C ILE A 858 1.01 -12.02 -16.43
N TYR A 859 -0.21 -12.35 -16.04
CA TYR A 859 -0.52 -13.34 -15.01
C TYR A 859 -0.89 -14.70 -15.63
N ASP A 860 0.11 -15.54 -15.87
CA ASP A 860 0.02 -16.88 -16.47
C ASP A 860 0.32 -17.99 -15.44
N ILE A 861 -0.30 -17.89 -14.27
CA ILE A 861 -0.13 -18.84 -13.17
C ILE A 861 -0.96 -20.11 -13.44
N GLU A 862 -0.38 -21.29 -13.24
CA GLU A 862 -1.10 -22.56 -13.43
C GLU A 862 -2.40 -22.64 -12.61
N ASP A 863 -3.45 -23.19 -13.21
CA ASP A 863 -4.76 -23.30 -12.58
C ASP A 863 -4.76 -24.18 -11.34
N SER A 864 -5.43 -23.68 -10.30
CA SER A 864 -5.71 -24.44 -9.09
C SER A 864 -7.21 -24.38 -8.76
N TYR A 865 -7.76 -25.52 -8.32
CA TYR A 865 -9.20 -25.70 -8.13
C TYR A 865 -9.54 -25.88 -6.67
N GLU A 866 -10.67 -25.33 -6.23
CA GLU A 866 -11.16 -25.55 -4.87
C GLU A 866 -11.72 -26.97 -4.69
N ASN A 867 -11.81 -27.39 -3.44
CA ASN A 867 -12.01 -28.79 -3.04
C ASN A 867 -13.32 -29.42 -3.52
N ILE A 868 -14.37 -28.62 -3.62
CA ILE A 868 -15.70 -29.02 -4.09
C ILE A 868 -16.06 -28.17 -5.30
N ASN A 869 -16.48 -28.78 -6.40
CA ASN A 869 -17.00 -28.17 -7.60
C ASN A 869 -18.23 -28.94 -8.09
N VAL A 870 -18.86 -28.49 -9.17
CA VAL A 870 -20.07 -29.14 -9.71
C VAL A 870 -19.81 -30.60 -10.08
N ALA A 871 -18.62 -30.93 -10.60
CA ALA A 871 -18.29 -32.27 -11.10
C ALA A 871 -18.01 -33.30 -9.99
N ASN A 872 -17.51 -32.85 -8.82
CA ASN A 872 -17.18 -33.73 -7.69
C ASN A 872 -18.10 -33.49 -6.46
N SER A 873 -19.19 -32.75 -6.63
CA SER A 873 -20.21 -32.55 -5.58
C SER A 873 -20.90 -33.85 -5.19
N ASP A 874 -21.30 -33.92 -3.92
CA ASP A 874 -22.11 -35.04 -3.43
C ASP A 874 -23.53 -35.05 -4.03
N ILE A 875 -24.27 -36.13 -3.81
CA ILE A 875 -25.65 -36.24 -4.28
C ILE A 875 -26.56 -35.30 -3.47
N ASP A 876 -27.24 -34.36 -4.14
CA ASP A 876 -28.29 -33.52 -3.54
C ASP A 876 -29.57 -34.34 -3.26
N GLN A 877 -29.58 -35.04 -2.12
CA GLN A 877 -30.67 -35.93 -1.71
C GLN A 877 -32.00 -35.18 -1.56
N TYR A 878 -31.96 -33.96 -1.04
CA TYR A 878 -33.16 -33.14 -0.79
C TYR A 878 -33.77 -32.60 -2.06
N SER A 879 -32.97 -32.20 -3.04
CA SER A 879 -33.45 -31.85 -4.37
C SER A 879 -34.13 -33.05 -5.05
N ILE A 880 -33.54 -34.25 -4.96
CA ILE A 880 -34.16 -35.48 -5.50
C ILE A 880 -35.50 -35.78 -4.79
N LEU A 881 -35.55 -35.70 -3.46
CA LEU A 881 -36.79 -35.89 -2.69
C LEU A 881 -37.87 -34.88 -3.09
N SER A 882 -37.50 -33.62 -3.32
CA SER A 882 -38.41 -32.57 -3.78
C SER A 882 -38.98 -32.88 -5.17
N MET A 883 -38.14 -33.36 -6.10
CA MET A 883 -38.58 -33.76 -7.45
C MET A 883 -39.52 -34.96 -7.42
N ILE A 884 -39.24 -35.96 -6.59
CA ILE A 884 -40.12 -37.11 -6.39
C ILE A 884 -41.47 -36.65 -5.84
N PHE A 885 -41.48 -35.76 -4.85
CA PHE A 885 -42.70 -35.21 -4.27
C PHE A 885 -43.52 -34.41 -5.30
N MET A 886 -42.88 -33.52 -6.08
CA MET A 886 -43.53 -32.77 -7.16
C MET A 886 -44.08 -33.68 -8.26
N GLY A 887 -43.31 -34.68 -8.69
CA GLY A 887 -43.74 -35.66 -9.68
C GLY A 887 -44.93 -36.47 -9.20
N SER A 888 -44.90 -36.96 -7.95
CA SER A 888 -46.00 -37.69 -7.33
C SER A 888 -47.27 -36.83 -7.20
N SER A 889 -47.13 -35.56 -6.80
CA SER A 889 -48.23 -34.58 -6.70
C SER A 889 -48.86 -34.32 -8.08
N THR A 890 -48.03 -34.14 -9.11
CA THR A 890 -48.49 -33.94 -10.49
C THR A 890 -49.22 -35.16 -11.03
N LEU A 891 -48.73 -36.38 -10.74
CA LEU A 891 -49.39 -37.62 -11.12
C LEU A 891 -50.76 -37.77 -10.45
N VAL A 892 -50.86 -37.44 -9.16
CA VAL A 892 -52.14 -37.43 -8.42
C VAL A 892 -53.12 -36.43 -9.04
N ILE A 893 -52.68 -35.22 -9.37
CA ILE A 893 -53.50 -34.21 -10.05
C ILE A 893 -53.98 -34.73 -11.41
N LEU A 894 -53.10 -35.34 -12.22
CA LEU A 894 -53.45 -35.92 -13.51
C LEU A 894 -54.46 -37.08 -13.39
N ILE A 895 -54.33 -37.93 -12.36
CA ILE A 895 -55.29 -38.99 -12.07
C ILE A 895 -56.65 -38.39 -11.68
N ILE A 896 -56.67 -37.36 -10.83
CA ILE A 896 -57.90 -36.65 -10.45
C ILE A 896 -58.57 -36.02 -11.69
N VAL A 897 -57.81 -35.33 -12.53
CA VAL A 897 -58.30 -34.73 -13.78
C VAL A 897 -58.83 -35.81 -14.73
N PHE A 898 -58.15 -36.95 -14.86
CA PHE A 898 -58.60 -38.07 -15.68
C PHE A 898 -59.90 -38.70 -15.14
N ILE A 899 -60.02 -38.88 -13.83
CA ILE A 899 -61.26 -39.37 -13.19
C ILE A 899 -62.42 -38.38 -13.42
N LEU A 900 -62.16 -37.07 -13.24
CA LEU A 900 -63.14 -36.02 -13.50
C LEU A 900 -63.55 -35.94 -14.97
N TYR A 901 -62.61 -36.10 -15.90
CA TYR A 901 -62.88 -36.15 -17.34
C TYR A 901 -63.71 -37.39 -17.72
N LYS A 902 -63.40 -38.56 -17.14
CA LYS A 902 -64.17 -39.80 -17.37
C LYS A 902 -65.59 -39.71 -16.79
N LYS A 903 -65.78 -38.99 -15.68
CA LYS A 903 -67.10 -38.66 -15.11
C LYS A 903 -67.91 -37.66 -15.96
N ARG A 904 -67.27 -36.86 -16.81
CA ARG A 904 -67.93 -35.89 -17.71
C ARG A 904 -68.35 -36.47 -19.07
N LYS A 905 -67.81 -37.63 -19.45
CA LYS A 905 -68.14 -38.39 -20.68
C LYS A 905 -69.16 -39.51 -20.48
N ARG A 906 -69.49 -39.83 -19.23
CA ARG A 906 -70.71 -40.56 -18.86
C ARG A 906 -71.79 -39.54 -18.55
#